data_AF-A0A8H3E7I3-F1
#
_entry.id   AF-A0A8H3E7I3-F1
#
_cell.length_a   1.000
_cell.length_b   1.000
_cell.length_c   1.000
_cell.angle_alpha   90.00
_cell.angle_beta   90.00
_cell.angle_gamma   90.00
#
_symmetry.space_group_name_H-M   'P 1'
#
loop_
_entity.id
_entity.type
_entity.pdbx_description
1 polymer ?
#
loop_
_entity_poly.entity_id
_entity_poly.type
_entity_poly.pdbx_seq_one_letter_code
_entity_poly.pdbx_strand_id
1 'polypeptide(L)'
;MTDTPGNDDQRATLSTDAGGGVLQQPKPLVITYAGMQKQIERVFSNICKSGRSLNSSELRTFLEGQGEPRFDDEGFKAWIKRTLSPTAVDKLLSDKDGIDKSEFTAFITSAANDPIKTTPEDETRPLNEYYISSSHNTYLVGHQLYGASTVDGYRNVLLRGCRSVEIDVWDGEKGIPAVFHGYTLTKEVPFRDVCRAIKENAFVTSELPVIISLEVHASSAQQERIVLIMREELGDYLVSERLSHHIDDKVLPSPHALRRRLLVKASHLVKHFPSISNTVAVQPAPEVQPNNPDDDTSDSSSDEELREAAAAASKAKPKKSKVIRALADLGVYVSGHTFKDWEDARQLPPNHIFSFSEKAFLKMNKSSHDELFAHNVHSLMRVYPFGLRFGSSNIDPTTFWSRGVQLVALNWQKLDRGMMLNEAMFARTGGYVLKPPGRRDVNLTGILAREEKRHVELRITILAGQSLPLPEDEAEDEAEKLEKLRKKEEKKRRKEAHSRSNSGAKEGDEKGTSVIEAGLAAVHVTATAVSPPANPESQDGKRKRDKVKGFFNRMKHRDGADGFEPYIEVQLLADGLDEGGVKGRNKALRGVDVVWEERGSLGLGESDPPEIVLKASNIVPTNSFVRFLLKDEEFGTDDLAGWACVRLDRLQPGYRFIRLYNLHGRLTDKGSLFVKIQKEITDTWDMVEG
;
A
#
# COMPACT_ATOMS: atom_id res chain seq x y z
N MET A 1 -37.53 9.97 -14.63
CA MET A 1 -37.17 11.39 -14.73
C MET A 1 -35.67 11.44 -14.95
N THR A 2 -35.28 12.12 -16.01
CA THR A 2 -33.93 12.21 -16.56
C THR A 2 -33.07 13.15 -15.73
N ASP A 3 -32.10 12.62 -14.99
CA ASP A 3 -31.04 13.43 -14.40
C ASP A 3 -29.90 13.59 -15.40
N THR A 4 -29.80 14.82 -15.90
CA THR A 4 -28.75 15.37 -16.76
C THR A 4 -27.44 15.51 -15.96
N PRO A 5 -26.24 15.38 -16.56
CA PRO A 5 -24.98 15.46 -15.83
C PRO A 5 -24.77 16.88 -15.27
N GLY A 6 -24.68 16.99 -13.95
CA GLY A 6 -24.46 18.24 -13.24
C GLY A 6 -23.04 18.77 -13.42
N ASN A 7 -23.01 20.06 -13.73
CA ASN A 7 -21.92 21.02 -13.82
C ASN A 7 -20.76 20.83 -12.82
N ASP A 8 -19.55 21.16 -13.31
CA ASP A 8 -18.28 21.29 -12.58
C ASP A 8 -18.38 22.22 -11.35
N ASP A 9 -17.43 22.04 -10.41
CA ASP A 9 -16.94 23.00 -9.38
C ASP A 9 -17.17 22.75 -7.88
N GLN A 10 -17.78 21.65 -7.41
CA GLN A 10 -17.75 21.35 -5.95
C GLN A 10 -17.49 19.87 -5.65
N ARG A 11 -16.20 19.49 -5.65
CA ARG A 11 -15.72 18.17 -5.21
C ARG A 11 -15.65 18.08 -3.68
N ALA A 12 -16.44 17.18 -3.11
CA ALA A 12 -16.39 16.83 -1.69
C ALA A 12 -15.03 16.21 -1.32
N THR A 13 -14.42 16.72 -0.24
CA THR A 13 -13.06 16.47 0.23
C THR A 13 -13.00 15.39 1.32
N LEU A 14 -12.35 14.25 1.09
CA LEU A 14 -11.91 13.32 2.15
C LEU A 14 -10.60 12.61 1.75
N SER A 15 -9.74 12.35 2.76
CA SER A 15 -8.28 12.21 2.69
C SER A 15 -7.80 10.78 2.97
N THR A 16 -6.86 10.26 2.17
CA THR A 16 -5.66 9.51 2.64
C THR A 16 -4.59 9.41 1.54
N ASP A 17 -3.32 9.64 1.90
CA ASP A 17 -2.13 9.51 1.05
C ASP A 17 -1.58 8.06 0.96
N ALA A 18 -2.24 7.04 1.54
CA ALA A 18 -1.86 5.63 1.33
C ALA A 18 -2.44 5.11 -0.01
N GLY A 19 -1.64 4.31 -0.72
CA GLY A 19 -1.62 4.07 -2.16
C GLY A 19 -2.86 3.47 -2.82
N GLY A 20 -2.82 3.41 -4.16
CA GLY A 20 -3.87 2.85 -5.02
C GLY A 20 -5.02 3.77 -5.42
N GLY A 21 -5.25 4.90 -4.76
CA GLY A 21 -6.46 5.70 -5.01
C GLY A 21 -6.32 7.15 -4.56
N VAL A 22 -5.34 7.86 -5.12
CA VAL A 22 -5.05 9.25 -4.73
C VAL A 22 -5.99 10.20 -5.46
N LEU A 23 -6.82 10.92 -4.72
CA LEU A 23 -7.67 11.99 -5.24
C LEU A 23 -7.22 13.41 -4.82
N GLN A 24 -6.17 13.55 -4.00
CA GLN A 24 -5.66 14.87 -3.61
C GLN A 24 -4.13 14.95 -3.56
N GLN A 25 -3.62 16.16 -3.80
CA GLN A 25 -2.23 16.49 -3.52
C GLN A 25 -2.01 16.56 -2.01
N PRO A 26 -0.85 16.13 -1.50
CA PRO A 26 -0.56 16.20 -0.08
C PRO A 26 -0.62 17.65 0.41
N LYS A 27 -1.25 17.87 1.57
CA LYS A 27 -1.22 19.19 2.22
C LYS A 27 0.22 19.63 2.48
N PRO A 28 0.54 20.94 2.38
CA PRO A 28 1.87 21.44 2.75
C PRO A 28 2.31 20.93 4.12
N LEU A 29 3.58 20.56 4.24
CA LEU A 29 4.13 20.09 5.50
C LEU A 29 4.32 21.28 6.45
N VAL A 30 3.79 21.15 7.66
CA VAL A 30 4.01 22.13 8.72
C VAL A 30 5.32 21.79 9.43
N ILE A 31 6.26 22.72 9.42
CA ILE A 31 7.53 22.59 10.15
C ILE A 31 7.34 23.14 11.56
N THR A 32 7.44 22.27 12.56
CA THR A 32 7.31 22.66 13.97
C THR A 32 8.61 22.56 14.74
N TYR A 33 9.55 21.76 14.24
CA TYR A 33 10.84 21.56 14.89
C TYR A 33 11.89 22.57 14.41
N ALA A 34 12.49 23.32 15.35
CA ALA A 34 13.50 24.33 15.05
C ALA A 34 14.76 23.75 14.37
N GLY A 35 15.15 22.51 14.72
CA GLY A 35 16.30 21.85 14.07
C GLY A 35 16.05 21.58 12.59
N MET A 36 14.81 21.19 12.22
CA MET A 36 14.40 21.03 10.83
C MET A 36 14.39 22.36 10.08
N GLN A 37 13.87 23.43 10.71
CA GLN A 37 13.92 24.77 10.14
C GLN A 37 15.37 25.22 9.86
N LYS A 38 16.30 24.96 10.79
CA LYS A 38 17.72 25.24 10.62
C LYS A 38 18.33 24.47 9.44
N GLN A 39 17.94 23.22 9.20
CA GLN A 39 18.40 22.47 8.03
C GLN A 39 17.92 23.11 6.72
N ILE A 40 16.67 23.55 6.64
CA ILE A 40 16.14 24.26 5.47
C ILE A 40 16.92 25.55 5.25
N GLU A 41 17.20 26.30 6.31
CA GLU A 41 17.98 27.54 6.24
C GLU A 41 19.43 27.31 5.82
N ARG A 42 20.05 26.19 6.22
CA ARG A 42 21.38 25.79 5.77
C ARG A 42 21.39 25.54 4.26
N VAL A 43 20.39 24.83 3.74
CA VAL A 43 20.21 24.64 2.29
C VAL A 43 20.08 25.99 1.59
N PHE A 44 19.18 26.86 2.03
CA PHE A 44 19.01 28.21 1.47
C PHE A 44 20.32 29.00 1.46
N SER A 45 21.05 28.99 2.58
CA SER A 45 22.28 29.78 2.72
C SER A 45 23.40 29.26 1.80
N ASN A 46 23.43 27.95 1.53
CA ASN A 46 24.40 27.36 0.61
C ASN A 46 24.15 27.74 -0.86
N ILE A 47 22.91 28.06 -1.23
CA ILE A 47 22.56 28.47 -2.60
C ILE A 47 22.48 29.98 -2.79
N CYS A 48 22.24 30.74 -1.71
CA CYS A 48 22.05 32.19 -1.74
C CYS A 48 23.39 32.94 -1.67
N LYS A 49 23.92 33.41 -2.80
CA LYS A 49 25.20 34.14 -2.82
C LYS A 49 25.11 35.51 -2.16
N SER A 50 23.93 36.15 -2.25
CA SER A 50 23.67 37.46 -1.64
C SER A 50 23.51 37.41 -0.12
N GLY A 51 23.22 36.22 0.42
CA GLY A 51 22.85 36.00 1.82
C GLY A 51 21.44 36.46 2.21
N ARG A 52 20.66 37.07 1.30
CA ARG A 52 19.33 37.64 1.59
C ARG A 52 18.20 36.98 0.81
N SER A 53 18.33 36.92 -0.51
CA SER A 53 17.30 36.41 -1.42
C SER A 53 17.91 35.65 -2.60
N LEU A 54 17.16 34.66 -3.10
CA LEU A 54 17.51 33.85 -4.26
C LEU A 54 16.95 34.48 -5.53
N ASN A 55 17.84 34.87 -6.43
CA ASN A 55 17.43 35.37 -7.74
C ASN A 55 17.01 34.23 -8.69
N SER A 56 16.45 34.60 -9.85
CA SER A 56 15.99 33.67 -10.87
C SER A 56 17.05 32.67 -11.33
N SER A 57 18.32 33.08 -11.46
CA SER A 57 19.41 32.19 -11.86
C SER A 57 19.76 31.17 -10.77
N GLU A 58 19.84 31.61 -9.51
CA GLU A 58 20.15 30.73 -8.37
C GLU A 58 19.03 29.70 -8.16
N LEU A 59 17.76 30.13 -8.25
CA LEU A 59 16.63 29.23 -8.14
C LEU A 59 16.60 28.21 -9.28
N ARG A 60 16.87 28.61 -10.53
CA ARG A 60 16.98 27.65 -11.65
C ARG A 60 18.06 26.60 -11.42
N THR A 61 19.26 27.02 -10.99
CA THR A 61 20.35 26.08 -10.67
C THR A 61 19.97 25.13 -9.54
N PHE A 62 19.29 25.64 -8.50
CA PHE A 62 18.78 24.78 -7.43
C PHE A 62 17.80 23.75 -7.96
N LEU A 63 16.81 24.16 -8.77
CA LEU A 63 15.78 23.28 -9.35
C LEU A 63 16.40 22.21 -10.27
N GLU A 64 17.38 22.57 -11.10
CA GLU A 64 18.15 21.59 -11.90
C GLU A 64 18.80 20.53 -10.99
N GLY A 65 19.40 20.96 -9.86
CA GLY A 65 19.93 20.06 -8.84
C GLY A 65 18.86 19.24 -8.08
N GLN A 66 17.58 19.64 -8.15
CA GLN A 66 16.43 18.88 -7.66
C GLN A 66 15.93 17.83 -8.68
N GLY A 67 16.53 17.75 -9.87
CA GLY A 67 16.09 16.89 -10.97
C GLY A 67 14.96 17.48 -11.83
N GLU A 68 14.64 18.77 -11.66
CA GLU A 68 13.76 19.48 -12.59
C GLU A 68 14.48 19.69 -13.93
N PRO A 69 13.74 19.76 -15.06
CA PRO A 69 14.35 20.05 -16.35
C PRO A 69 14.99 21.44 -16.35
N ARG A 70 16.02 21.61 -17.19
CA ARG A 70 16.57 22.94 -17.46
C ARG A 70 15.50 23.81 -18.11
N PHE A 71 15.15 24.91 -17.44
CA PHE A 71 14.13 25.83 -17.91
C PHE A 71 14.74 26.92 -18.80
N ASP A 72 14.14 27.12 -19.97
CA ASP A 72 14.24 28.40 -20.67
C ASP A 72 13.42 29.48 -19.95
N ASP A 73 13.45 30.72 -20.46
CA ASP A 73 12.81 31.84 -19.77
C ASP A 73 11.30 31.70 -19.70
N GLU A 74 10.65 31.29 -20.78
CA GLU A 74 9.19 31.11 -20.81
C GLU A 74 8.76 29.91 -19.97
N GLY A 75 9.49 28.79 -20.02
CA GLY A 75 9.26 27.62 -19.18
C GLY A 75 9.43 27.93 -17.70
N PHE A 76 10.44 28.70 -17.32
CA PHE A 76 10.63 29.13 -15.94
C PHE A 76 9.50 30.04 -15.46
N LYS A 77 9.09 31.02 -16.28
CA LYS A 77 7.95 31.90 -15.97
C LYS A 77 6.66 31.11 -15.77
N ALA A 78 6.39 30.11 -16.63
CA ALA A 78 5.24 29.25 -16.49
C ALA A 78 5.31 28.40 -15.21
N TRP A 79 6.50 27.88 -14.88
CA TRP A 79 6.72 27.09 -13.67
C TRP A 79 6.50 27.92 -12.39
N ILE A 80 7.11 29.10 -12.27
CA ILE A 80 6.96 29.92 -11.04
C ILE A 80 5.50 30.35 -10.84
N LYS A 81 4.77 30.70 -11.91
CA LYS A 81 3.35 31.09 -11.84
C LYS A 81 2.45 29.96 -11.37
N ARG A 82 2.80 28.71 -11.68
CA ARG A 82 2.06 27.52 -11.26
C ARG A 82 2.39 27.09 -9.84
N THR A 83 3.63 27.34 -9.40
CA THR A 83 4.20 26.70 -8.21
C THR A 83 4.34 27.64 -7.01
N LEU A 84 4.73 28.88 -7.23
CA LEU A 84 5.06 29.84 -6.17
C LEU A 84 3.90 30.79 -5.87
N SER A 85 3.99 31.50 -4.74
CA SER A 85 3.02 32.54 -4.40
C SER A 85 3.09 33.71 -5.39
N PRO A 86 1.99 34.46 -5.60
CA PRO A 86 2.00 35.64 -6.47
C PRO A 86 3.11 36.64 -6.12
N THR A 87 3.35 36.87 -4.82
CA THR A 87 4.44 37.74 -4.34
C THR A 87 5.82 37.25 -4.77
N ALA A 88 6.09 35.95 -4.63
CA ALA A 88 7.36 35.36 -5.04
C ALA A 88 7.56 35.43 -6.56
N VAL A 89 6.47 35.26 -7.32
CA VAL A 89 6.47 35.41 -8.79
C VAL A 89 6.83 36.84 -9.19
N ASP A 90 6.17 37.84 -8.61
CA ASP A 90 6.42 39.25 -8.95
C ASP A 90 7.87 39.67 -8.67
N LYS A 91 8.43 39.21 -7.54
CA LYS A 91 9.85 39.44 -7.20
C LYS A 91 10.78 38.89 -8.26
N LEU A 92 10.63 37.60 -8.61
CA LEU A 92 11.46 36.91 -9.61
C LEU A 92 11.30 37.48 -11.02
N LEU A 93 10.11 37.94 -11.40
CA LEU A 93 9.87 38.55 -12.71
C LEU A 93 10.42 39.97 -12.84
N SER A 94 10.56 40.69 -11.72
CA SER A 94 11.08 42.06 -11.73
C SER A 94 12.60 42.12 -11.96
N ASP A 95 13.31 41.00 -11.84
CA ASP A 95 14.78 40.83 -11.85
C ASP A 95 15.55 41.75 -10.88
N LYS A 96 14.83 42.50 -10.04
CA LYS A 96 15.39 43.43 -9.04
C LYS A 96 15.40 42.83 -7.63
N ASP A 97 14.65 41.76 -7.41
CA ASP A 97 14.54 41.06 -6.14
C ASP A 97 14.49 39.54 -6.37
N GLY A 98 14.62 38.77 -5.28
CA GLY A 98 14.57 37.32 -5.29
C GLY A 98 13.62 36.78 -4.22
N ILE A 99 13.47 35.47 -4.14
CA ILE A 99 12.68 34.86 -3.06
C ILE A 99 13.50 34.81 -1.77
N ASP A 100 12.87 35.18 -0.66
CA ASP A 100 13.51 35.13 0.66
C ASP A 100 13.46 33.72 1.29
N LYS A 101 14.02 33.59 2.49
CA LYS A 101 14.01 32.33 3.24
C LYS A 101 12.61 31.78 3.48
N SER A 102 11.65 32.64 3.81
CA SER A 102 10.28 32.22 4.12
C SER A 102 9.58 31.69 2.86
N GLU A 103 9.78 32.36 1.73
CA GLU A 103 9.22 31.94 0.44
C GLU A 103 9.87 30.63 -0.04
N PHE A 104 11.19 30.47 0.17
CA PHE A 104 11.88 29.20 -0.09
C PHE A 104 11.38 28.07 0.82
N THR A 105 11.21 28.31 2.12
CA THR A 105 10.63 27.34 3.05
C THR A 105 9.20 26.97 2.62
N ALA A 106 8.38 27.93 2.21
CA ALA A 106 7.04 27.65 1.71
C ALA A 106 7.06 26.76 0.46
N PHE A 107 8.01 26.97 -0.45
CA PHE A 107 8.20 26.13 -1.62
C PHE A 107 8.64 24.71 -1.25
N ILE A 108 9.72 24.56 -0.46
CA ILE A 108 10.33 23.24 -0.21
C ILE A 108 9.43 22.30 0.60
N THR A 109 8.47 22.85 1.38
CA THR A 109 7.47 22.09 2.15
C THR A 109 6.14 21.92 1.42
N SER A 110 5.99 22.52 0.23
CA SER A 110 4.78 22.42 -0.59
C SER A 110 4.69 21.08 -1.34
N ALA A 111 3.49 20.77 -1.83
CA ALA A 111 3.25 19.63 -2.73
C ALA A 111 4.01 19.74 -4.07
N ALA A 112 4.54 20.91 -4.44
CA ALA A 112 5.33 21.05 -5.64
C ALA A 112 6.74 20.45 -5.51
N ASN A 113 7.23 20.26 -4.27
CA ASN A 113 8.52 19.61 -3.98
C ASN A 113 8.33 18.16 -3.49
N ASP A 114 7.34 17.47 -4.03
CA ASP A 114 6.98 16.11 -3.64
C ASP A 114 8.11 15.10 -3.94
N PRO A 115 8.39 14.14 -3.03
CA PRO A 115 9.35 13.07 -3.30
C PRO A 115 8.90 12.09 -4.40
N ILE A 116 7.60 12.03 -4.70
CA ILE A 116 7.00 11.09 -5.65
C ILE A 116 6.58 11.85 -6.91
N LYS A 117 7.22 11.51 -8.03
CA LYS A 117 6.86 12.04 -9.35
C LYS A 117 5.45 11.59 -9.76
N THR A 118 4.57 12.55 -10.00
CA THR A 118 3.23 12.27 -10.53
C THR A 118 3.27 12.21 -12.05
N THR A 119 3.36 10.99 -12.58
CA THR A 119 3.17 10.64 -14.00
C THR A 119 1.81 9.95 -14.16
N PRO A 120 0.89 10.47 -14.99
CA PRO A 120 -0.35 9.77 -15.34
C PRO A 120 -0.05 8.40 -15.97
N GLU A 121 -0.83 7.40 -15.62
CA GLU A 121 -0.79 6.10 -16.28
C GLU A 121 -1.60 6.18 -17.59
N ASP A 122 -1.11 5.54 -18.67
CA ASP A 122 -1.90 5.36 -19.88
C ASP A 122 -2.95 4.28 -19.61
N GLU A 123 -4.22 4.67 -19.51
CA GLU A 123 -5.35 3.80 -19.17
C GLU A 123 -6.08 3.25 -20.42
N THR A 124 -5.53 3.47 -21.62
CA THR A 124 -6.19 3.16 -22.90
C THR A 124 -5.80 1.80 -23.47
N ARG A 125 -4.85 1.10 -22.85
CA ARG A 125 -4.34 -0.20 -23.29
C ARG A 125 -5.23 -1.36 -22.81
N PRO A 126 -5.11 -2.56 -23.38
CA PRO A 126 -5.86 -3.73 -22.94
C PRO A 126 -5.64 -4.10 -21.46
N LEU A 127 -6.68 -4.58 -20.77
CA LEU A 127 -6.64 -4.88 -19.32
C LEU A 127 -5.49 -5.80 -18.89
N ASN A 128 -5.09 -6.76 -19.73
CA ASN A 128 -3.99 -7.70 -19.46
C ASN A 128 -2.62 -7.00 -19.41
N GLU A 129 -2.47 -5.77 -19.91
CA GLU A 129 -1.22 -5.01 -19.90
C GLU A 129 -0.96 -4.22 -18.60
N TYR A 130 -1.81 -4.39 -17.57
CA TYR A 130 -1.68 -3.68 -16.29
C TYR A 130 -1.37 -4.62 -15.13
N TYR A 131 -0.60 -4.14 -14.17
CA TYR A 131 -0.67 -4.64 -12.80
C TYR A 131 -1.91 -4.04 -12.13
N ILE A 132 -2.62 -4.84 -11.34
CA ILE A 132 -3.92 -4.49 -10.76
C ILE A 132 -3.86 -4.72 -9.26
N SER A 133 -4.14 -3.69 -8.47
CA SER A 133 -4.11 -3.76 -7.01
C SER A 133 -5.13 -4.78 -6.50
N SER A 134 -4.67 -5.83 -5.82
CA SER A 134 -5.48 -7.03 -5.56
C SER A 134 -5.46 -7.47 -4.10
N SER A 135 -6.62 -7.84 -3.58
CA SER A 135 -6.83 -8.35 -2.22
C SER A 135 -7.13 -9.84 -2.24
N HIS A 136 -6.63 -10.56 -1.25
CA HIS A 136 -6.91 -11.96 -0.95
C HIS A 136 -7.74 -12.04 0.32
N ASN A 137 -8.78 -12.89 0.34
CA ASN A 137 -9.72 -13.06 1.44
C ASN A 137 -10.17 -11.72 2.05
N THR A 138 -10.66 -10.81 1.22
CA THR A 138 -10.93 -9.40 1.58
C THR A 138 -11.84 -9.23 2.80
N TYR A 139 -12.71 -10.20 3.05
CA TYR A 139 -13.61 -10.23 4.19
C TYR A 139 -12.89 -10.45 5.53
N LEU A 140 -11.69 -11.04 5.55
CA LEU A 140 -10.99 -11.39 6.79
C LEU A 140 -10.28 -10.21 7.46
N VAL A 141 -10.49 -10.09 8.77
CA VAL A 141 -9.74 -9.19 9.66
C VAL A 141 -8.95 -10.05 10.64
N GLY A 142 -7.63 -10.04 10.48
CA GLY A 142 -6.68 -10.80 11.29
C GLY A 142 -6.24 -12.15 10.70
N HIS A 143 -6.26 -13.18 11.55
CA HIS A 143 -5.71 -14.52 11.28
C HIS A 143 -6.63 -15.35 10.36
N GLN A 144 -6.07 -16.23 9.53
CA GLN A 144 -6.87 -17.02 8.56
C GLN A 144 -7.80 -18.04 9.24
N LEU A 145 -7.43 -18.62 10.40
CA LEU A 145 -8.20 -19.69 11.06
C LEU A 145 -9.31 -19.21 12.00
N TYR A 146 -9.22 -17.99 12.52
CA TYR A 146 -10.13 -17.49 13.57
C TYR A 146 -10.36 -15.98 13.53
N GLY A 147 -9.81 -15.29 12.51
CA GLY A 147 -10.12 -13.89 12.26
C GLY A 147 -11.61 -13.70 12.01
N ALA A 148 -12.13 -12.51 12.28
CA ALA A 148 -13.54 -12.23 11.98
C ALA A 148 -13.70 -11.92 10.49
N SER A 149 -14.80 -12.37 9.88
CA SER A 149 -15.22 -11.81 8.58
C SER A 149 -15.99 -10.51 8.81
N THR A 150 -15.75 -9.49 8.00
CA THR A 150 -16.39 -8.18 8.13
C THR A 150 -16.74 -7.59 6.77
N VAL A 151 -17.83 -6.83 6.74
CA VAL A 151 -18.20 -5.98 5.58
C VAL A 151 -17.22 -4.82 5.44
N ASP A 152 -16.74 -4.27 6.56
CA ASP A 152 -15.79 -3.15 6.58
C ASP A 152 -14.43 -3.46 5.94
N GLY A 153 -14.03 -4.74 5.87
CA GLY A 153 -12.85 -5.18 5.12
C GLY A 153 -12.89 -4.71 3.67
N TYR A 154 -14.05 -4.86 3.00
CA TYR A 154 -14.26 -4.39 1.62
C TYR A 154 -14.18 -2.86 1.51
N ARG A 155 -14.81 -2.14 2.45
CA ARG A 155 -14.73 -0.68 2.51
C ARG A 155 -13.28 -0.21 2.63
N ASN A 156 -12.53 -0.79 3.57
CA ASN A 156 -11.15 -0.42 3.85
C ASN A 156 -10.25 -0.58 2.63
N VAL A 157 -10.27 -1.76 1.97
CA VAL A 157 -9.39 -1.98 0.81
C VAL A 157 -9.78 -1.12 -0.40
N LEU A 158 -11.07 -0.88 -0.65
CA LEU A 158 -11.53 -0.06 -1.76
C LEU A 158 -11.19 1.43 -1.54
N LEU A 159 -11.32 1.93 -0.32
CA LEU A 159 -10.90 3.28 0.05
C LEU A 159 -9.37 3.45 0.01
N ARG A 160 -8.61 2.37 0.12
CA ARG A 160 -7.17 2.32 -0.16
C ARG A 160 -6.87 1.89 -1.61
N GLY A 161 -7.80 2.11 -2.53
CA GLY A 161 -7.56 1.97 -3.96
C GLY A 161 -7.36 0.55 -4.50
N CYS A 162 -7.64 -0.50 -3.71
CA CYS A 162 -7.68 -1.87 -4.22
C CYS A 162 -8.70 -2.00 -5.35
N ARG A 163 -8.37 -2.71 -6.44
CA ARG A 163 -9.20 -2.87 -7.66
C ARG A 163 -9.62 -4.31 -7.93
N SER A 164 -9.18 -5.27 -7.13
CA SER A 164 -9.67 -6.64 -7.16
C SER A 164 -9.94 -7.14 -5.75
N VAL A 165 -11.19 -7.44 -5.43
CA VAL A 165 -11.64 -7.96 -4.13
C VAL A 165 -12.09 -9.41 -4.25
N GLU A 166 -11.96 -10.18 -3.18
CA GLU A 166 -12.35 -11.59 -3.13
C GLU A 166 -13.56 -11.80 -2.21
N ILE A 167 -14.48 -12.66 -2.64
CA ILE A 167 -15.67 -13.05 -1.88
C ILE A 167 -15.77 -14.58 -1.86
N ASP A 168 -15.60 -15.16 -0.69
CA ASP A 168 -15.84 -16.59 -0.46
C ASP A 168 -17.30 -16.77 -0.04
N VAL A 169 -18.13 -17.20 -0.98
CA VAL A 169 -19.57 -17.26 -0.80
C VAL A 169 -20.06 -18.69 -0.60
N TRP A 170 -20.82 -18.89 0.48
CA TRP A 170 -21.31 -20.17 0.96
C TRP A 170 -22.83 -20.16 1.06
N ASP A 171 -23.41 -21.35 1.18
CA ASP A 171 -24.80 -21.48 1.59
C ASP A 171 -24.95 -20.90 3.01
N GLY A 172 -25.86 -19.94 3.18
CA GLY A 172 -26.22 -19.43 4.50
C GLY A 172 -27.63 -19.82 4.92
N GLU A 173 -27.99 -19.45 6.14
CA GLU A 173 -29.27 -19.80 6.74
C GLU A 173 -30.47 -19.23 5.97
N LYS A 174 -31.60 -19.96 6.00
CA LYS A 174 -32.87 -19.54 5.36
C LYS A 174 -32.73 -19.19 3.87
N GLY A 175 -31.74 -19.78 3.18
CA GLY A 175 -31.48 -19.53 1.76
C GLY A 175 -30.84 -18.17 1.46
N ILE A 176 -30.26 -17.51 2.48
CA ILE A 176 -29.55 -16.24 2.33
C ILE A 176 -28.04 -16.56 2.22
N PRO A 177 -27.39 -16.31 1.07
CA PRO A 177 -25.95 -16.60 0.93
C PRO A 177 -25.10 -15.83 1.93
N ALA A 178 -24.08 -16.49 2.46
CA ALA A 178 -23.18 -15.97 3.49
C ALA A 178 -21.73 -15.89 2.97
N VAL A 179 -20.92 -15.04 3.59
CA VAL A 179 -19.50 -14.85 3.27
C VAL A 179 -18.67 -15.10 4.52
N PHE A 180 -17.71 -16.03 4.42
CA PHE A 180 -16.76 -16.39 5.47
C PHE A 180 -15.67 -17.32 4.94
N HIS A 181 -14.66 -17.59 5.76
CA HIS A 181 -13.63 -18.56 5.41
C HIS A 181 -14.08 -19.96 5.83
N GLY A 182 -14.41 -20.81 4.85
CA GLY A 182 -14.97 -22.14 5.13
C GLY A 182 -14.06 -23.02 5.98
N TYR A 183 -14.67 -23.90 6.78
CA TYR A 183 -13.96 -24.85 7.65
C TYR A 183 -13.07 -24.21 8.72
N THR A 184 -13.38 -22.96 9.08
CA THR A 184 -12.70 -22.21 10.15
C THR A 184 -13.71 -21.61 11.12
N LEU A 185 -13.24 -20.95 12.18
CA LEU A 185 -14.09 -20.35 13.23
C LEU A 185 -14.51 -18.91 12.90
N THR A 186 -14.43 -18.50 11.63
CA THR A 186 -14.73 -17.13 11.22
C THR A 186 -16.23 -16.85 11.26
N LYS A 187 -16.62 -15.64 11.69
CA LYS A 187 -18.04 -15.21 11.71
C LYS A 187 -18.55 -15.01 10.29
N GLU A 188 -19.82 -15.31 10.05
CA GLU A 188 -20.48 -15.10 8.77
C GLU A 188 -20.97 -13.66 8.60
N VAL A 189 -20.89 -13.14 7.37
CA VAL A 189 -21.54 -11.87 6.99
C VAL A 189 -22.46 -12.08 5.78
N PRO A 190 -23.61 -11.37 5.67
CA PRO A 190 -24.51 -11.55 4.54
C PRO A 190 -23.90 -11.10 3.21
N PHE A 191 -24.02 -11.92 2.16
CA PHE A 191 -23.50 -11.60 0.82
C PHE A 191 -24.09 -10.30 0.23
N ARG A 192 -25.36 -10.00 0.54
CA ARG A 192 -26.03 -8.77 0.11
C ARG A 192 -25.37 -7.51 0.67
N ASP A 193 -24.97 -7.55 1.94
CA ASP A 193 -24.33 -6.41 2.61
C ASP A 193 -22.91 -6.18 2.06
N VAL A 194 -22.20 -7.26 1.72
CA VAL A 194 -20.92 -7.18 0.99
C VAL A 194 -21.10 -6.50 -0.37
N CYS A 195 -22.11 -6.87 -1.15
CA CYS A 195 -22.39 -6.23 -2.45
C CYS A 195 -22.68 -4.72 -2.31
N ARG A 196 -23.45 -4.32 -1.30
CA ARG A 196 -23.73 -2.90 -0.99
C ARG A 196 -22.46 -2.14 -0.66
N ALA A 197 -21.65 -2.67 0.25
CA ALA A 197 -20.39 -2.04 0.63
C ALA A 197 -19.44 -1.90 -0.56
N ILE A 198 -19.37 -2.90 -1.45
CA ILE A 198 -18.59 -2.79 -2.69
C ILE A 198 -19.14 -1.65 -3.57
N LYS A 199 -20.44 -1.62 -3.85
CA LYS A 199 -21.04 -0.57 -4.70
C LYS A 199 -20.81 0.84 -4.14
N GLU A 200 -20.97 1.02 -2.84
CA GLU A 200 -20.81 2.31 -2.18
C GLU A 200 -19.37 2.84 -2.21
N ASN A 201 -18.37 1.93 -2.23
CA ASN A 201 -16.96 2.31 -2.06
C ASN A 201 -16.10 2.09 -3.31
N ALA A 202 -16.56 1.31 -4.30
CA ALA A 202 -15.78 0.90 -5.47
C ALA A 202 -15.18 2.09 -6.21
N PHE A 203 -15.93 3.19 -6.34
CA PHE A 203 -15.53 4.33 -7.17
C PHE A 203 -15.27 5.62 -6.37
N VAL A 204 -15.06 5.51 -5.05
CA VAL A 204 -14.81 6.67 -4.18
C VAL A 204 -13.41 7.26 -4.42
N THR A 205 -12.41 6.42 -4.65
CA THR A 205 -10.99 6.82 -4.75
C THR A 205 -10.38 6.66 -6.15
N SER A 206 -11.09 5.98 -7.05
CA SER A 206 -10.70 5.75 -8.44
C SER A 206 -11.94 5.40 -9.25
N GLU A 207 -12.08 5.96 -10.44
CA GLU A 207 -13.17 5.58 -11.36
C GLU A 207 -12.86 4.34 -12.18
N LEU A 208 -11.64 3.80 -12.10
CA LEU A 208 -11.22 2.61 -12.83
C LEU A 208 -11.96 1.36 -12.34
N PRO A 209 -12.13 0.34 -13.21
CA PRO A 209 -12.94 -0.84 -12.91
C PRO A 209 -12.51 -1.55 -11.63
N VAL A 210 -13.46 -2.28 -11.02
CA VAL A 210 -13.20 -3.18 -9.90
C VAL A 210 -13.58 -4.61 -10.30
N ILE A 211 -12.70 -5.56 -10.05
CA ILE A 211 -12.90 -6.99 -10.27
C ILE A 211 -13.36 -7.64 -8.96
N ILE A 212 -14.48 -8.36 -9.01
CA ILE A 212 -15.02 -9.16 -7.90
C ILE A 212 -14.68 -10.63 -8.20
N SER A 213 -13.71 -11.17 -7.46
CA SER A 213 -13.33 -12.59 -7.52
C SER A 213 -14.24 -13.41 -6.61
N LEU A 214 -15.14 -14.20 -7.21
CA LEU A 214 -16.01 -15.10 -6.45
C LEU A 214 -15.35 -16.46 -6.27
N GLU A 215 -15.27 -16.92 -5.02
CA GLU A 215 -15.06 -18.32 -4.68
C GLU A 215 -16.37 -18.93 -4.19
N VAL A 216 -16.98 -19.78 -5.01
CA VAL A 216 -18.37 -20.20 -4.85
C VAL A 216 -18.43 -21.62 -4.30
N HIS A 217 -19.01 -21.73 -3.10
CA HIS A 217 -19.25 -23.01 -2.41
C HIS A 217 -20.74 -23.32 -2.23
N ALA A 218 -21.59 -22.34 -2.54
CA ALA A 218 -23.05 -22.43 -2.40
C ALA A 218 -23.70 -23.47 -3.35
N SER A 219 -24.82 -24.05 -2.90
CA SER A 219 -25.73 -24.89 -3.68
C SER A 219 -26.26 -24.17 -4.92
N SER A 220 -26.71 -24.90 -5.94
CA SER A 220 -27.26 -24.30 -7.16
C SER A 220 -28.43 -23.33 -6.90
N ALA A 221 -29.27 -23.63 -5.91
CA ALA A 221 -30.39 -22.75 -5.52
C ALA A 221 -29.90 -21.43 -4.93
N GLN A 222 -28.88 -21.45 -4.07
CA GLN A 222 -28.31 -20.22 -3.53
C GLN A 222 -27.41 -19.50 -4.54
N GLN A 223 -26.82 -20.20 -5.52
CA GLN A 223 -26.13 -19.55 -6.65
C GLN A 223 -27.08 -18.69 -7.49
N GLU A 224 -28.31 -19.13 -7.74
CA GLU A 224 -29.33 -18.27 -8.39
C GLU A 224 -29.60 -17.02 -7.53
N ARG A 225 -29.68 -17.20 -6.20
CA ARG A 225 -29.85 -16.09 -5.27
C ARG A 225 -28.66 -15.12 -5.28
N ILE A 226 -27.44 -15.62 -5.39
CA ILE A 226 -26.21 -14.82 -5.55
C ILE A 226 -26.31 -13.95 -6.80
N VAL A 227 -26.65 -14.54 -7.96
CA VAL A 227 -26.79 -13.79 -9.23
C VAL A 227 -27.87 -12.71 -9.12
N LEU A 228 -29.02 -13.03 -8.52
CA LEU A 228 -30.09 -12.07 -8.28
C LEU A 228 -29.62 -10.90 -7.40
N ILE A 229 -28.97 -11.20 -6.27
CA ILE A 229 -28.44 -10.18 -5.35
C ILE A 229 -27.43 -9.28 -6.08
N MET A 230 -26.51 -9.85 -6.87
CA MET A 230 -25.54 -9.06 -7.62
C MET A 230 -26.22 -8.12 -8.61
N ARG A 231 -27.21 -8.60 -9.37
CA ARG A 231 -27.95 -7.77 -10.32
C ARG A 231 -28.74 -6.66 -9.62
N GLU A 232 -29.41 -6.98 -8.51
CA GLU A 232 -30.19 -6.02 -7.71
C GLU A 232 -29.31 -4.95 -7.07
N GLU A 233 -28.29 -5.37 -6.31
CA GLU A 233 -27.49 -4.45 -5.51
C GLU A 233 -26.49 -3.68 -6.39
N LEU A 234 -25.76 -4.35 -7.30
CA LEU A 234 -24.73 -3.70 -8.11
C LEU A 234 -25.32 -2.90 -9.30
N GLY A 235 -26.51 -3.28 -9.79
CA GLY A 235 -27.24 -2.56 -10.83
C GLY A 235 -26.40 -2.30 -12.08
N ASP A 236 -26.49 -1.09 -12.63
CA ASP A 236 -25.82 -0.69 -13.89
C ASP A 236 -24.29 -0.68 -13.82
N TYR A 237 -23.69 -0.75 -12.63
CA TYR A 237 -22.25 -0.90 -12.50
C TYR A 237 -21.80 -2.31 -12.92
N LEU A 238 -22.65 -3.33 -12.74
CA LEU A 238 -22.32 -4.72 -13.04
C LEU A 238 -22.24 -4.97 -14.55
N VAL A 239 -21.10 -5.47 -14.99
CA VAL A 239 -20.94 -5.99 -16.35
C VAL A 239 -21.51 -7.41 -16.39
N SER A 240 -22.68 -7.55 -16.98
CA SER A 240 -23.36 -8.84 -17.19
C SER A 240 -23.36 -9.28 -18.66
N GLU A 241 -22.99 -8.39 -19.58
CA GLU A 241 -22.91 -8.63 -21.01
C GLU A 241 -21.72 -7.85 -21.61
N ARG A 242 -21.31 -8.16 -22.84
CA ARG A 242 -20.26 -7.40 -23.53
C ARG A 242 -20.70 -5.95 -23.73
N LEU A 243 -19.77 -5.03 -23.54
CA LEU A 243 -19.98 -3.61 -23.83
C LEU A 243 -20.23 -3.42 -25.33
N SER A 244 -21.28 -2.68 -25.68
CA SER A 244 -21.71 -2.46 -27.07
C SER A 244 -20.64 -1.83 -27.97
N HIS A 245 -19.74 -1.02 -27.39
CA HIS A 245 -18.64 -0.38 -28.10
C HIS A 245 -17.37 -1.25 -28.20
N HIS A 246 -17.35 -2.43 -27.56
CA HIS A 246 -16.22 -3.36 -27.58
C HIS A 246 -16.48 -4.49 -28.57
N ILE A 247 -15.99 -4.32 -29.80
CA ILE A 247 -16.32 -5.20 -30.94
C ILE A 247 -15.27 -6.31 -31.14
N ASP A 248 -14.02 -6.10 -30.71
CA ASP A 248 -12.95 -7.08 -30.92
C ASP A 248 -12.93 -8.14 -29.81
N ASP A 249 -13.28 -9.37 -30.14
CA ASP A 249 -13.28 -10.49 -29.19
C ASP A 249 -11.86 -11.01 -28.86
N LYS A 250 -10.83 -10.52 -29.55
CA LYS A 250 -9.43 -10.95 -29.39
C LYS A 250 -8.63 -10.11 -28.41
N VAL A 251 -9.17 -9.00 -27.94
CA VAL A 251 -8.49 -8.06 -27.04
C VAL A 251 -9.39 -7.76 -25.85
N LEU A 252 -8.81 -7.55 -24.67
CA LEU A 252 -9.58 -7.09 -23.51
C LEU A 252 -9.83 -5.58 -23.59
N PRO A 253 -11.00 -5.08 -23.14
CA PRO A 253 -11.24 -3.65 -23.04
C PRO A 253 -10.24 -2.98 -22.09
N SER A 254 -9.98 -1.70 -22.32
CA SER A 254 -9.07 -0.94 -21.47
C SER A 254 -9.69 -0.52 -20.14
N PRO A 255 -8.89 -0.24 -19.10
CA PRO A 255 -9.38 0.36 -17.86
C PRO A 255 -10.21 1.63 -18.11
N HIS A 256 -9.82 2.45 -19.09
CA HIS A 256 -10.58 3.63 -19.51
C HIS A 256 -11.98 3.27 -20.03
N ALA A 257 -12.10 2.28 -20.92
CA ALA A 257 -13.39 1.84 -21.46
C ALA A 257 -14.30 1.20 -20.39
N LEU A 258 -13.70 0.65 -19.33
CA LEU A 258 -14.37 -0.01 -18.22
C LEU A 258 -14.58 0.92 -17.00
N ARG A 259 -14.45 2.24 -17.16
CA ARG A 259 -14.70 3.17 -16.04
C ARG A 259 -16.06 2.95 -15.42
N ARG A 260 -16.07 2.97 -14.08
CA ARG A 260 -17.25 2.77 -13.25
C ARG A 260 -17.96 1.45 -13.58
N ARG A 261 -17.20 0.38 -13.80
CA ARG A 261 -17.71 -0.97 -14.01
C ARG A 261 -17.20 -1.95 -12.97
N LEU A 262 -18.08 -2.87 -12.59
CA LEU A 262 -17.83 -4.01 -11.71
C LEU A 262 -17.79 -5.27 -12.57
N LEU A 263 -16.62 -5.88 -12.65
CA LEU A 263 -16.39 -7.12 -13.39
C LEU A 263 -16.46 -8.30 -12.43
N VAL A 264 -17.02 -9.43 -12.86
CA VAL A 264 -17.04 -10.64 -12.05
C VAL A 264 -16.02 -11.61 -12.63
N LYS A 265 -15.13 -12.11 -11.77
CA LYS A 265 -14.35 -13.31 -12.07
C LYS A 265 -15.15 -14.52 -11.59
N ALA A 266 -15.75 -15.23 -12.54
CA ALA A 266 -16.55 -16.43 -12.30
C ALA A 266 -15.96 -17.65 -13.04
N SER A 267 -16.11 -18.84 -12.49
CA SER A 267 -15.59 -20.07 -13.11
C SER A 267 -16.29 -20.38 -14.43
N HIS A 268 -15.51 -20.76 -15.44
CA HIS A 268 -15.98 -21.14 -16.76
C HIS A 268 -16.72 -22.49 -16.76
N LEU A 269 -17.73 -22.63 -17.64
CA LEU A 269 -18.39 -23.90 -17.93
C LEU A 269 -17.83 -24.53 -19.20
N VAL A 270 -17.21 -25.71 -19.07
CA VAL A 270 -16.78 -26.48 -20.25
C VAL A 270 -18.03 -26.89 -21.06
N LYS A 271 -18.15 -26.42 -22.31
CA LYS A 271 -19.17 -26.91 -23.25
C LYS A 271 -18.76 -28.31 -23.71
N HIS A 272 -19.53 -29.34 -23.33
CA HIS A 272 -19.44 -30.65 -23.98
C HIS A 272 -19.93 -30.52 -25.44
N PHE A 273 -19.06 -30.74 -26.42
CA PHE A 273 -19.50 -31.19 -27.74
C PHE A 273 -19.99 -32.64 -27.59
N PRO A 274 -21.16 -33.02 -28.14
CA PRO A 274 -21.68 -34.36 -27.98
C PRO A 274 -20.92 -35.31 -28.92
N SER A 275 -19.91 -36.00 -28.39
CA SER A 275 -19.46 -37.27 -28.95
C SER A 275 -19.79 -38.38 -27.97
N ILE A 276 -20.49 -39.38 -28.51
CA ILE A 276 -21.04 -40.56 -27.85
C ILE A 276 -19.92 -41.32 -27.10
N SER A 277 -20.10 -41.53 -25.78
CA SER A 277 -19.57 -42.64 -24.95
C SER A 277 -19.15 -42.18 -23.53
N ASN A 278 -19.98 -42.56 -22.56
CA ASN A 278 -19.71 -42.84 -21.14
C ASN A 278 -18.99 -41.79 -20.25
N THR A 279 -19.82 -41.14 -19.41
CA THR A 279 -19.56 -40.60 -18.05
C THR A 279 -18.11 -40.47 -17.59
N VAL A 280 -17.57 -39.24 -17.72
CA VAL A 280 -16.53 -38.73 -16.83
C VAL A 280 -16.92 -37.32 -16.38
N ALA A 281 -17.22 -37.16 -15.10
CA ALA A 281 -17.53 -35.89 -14.47
C ALA A 281 -16.22 -35.12 -14.20
N VAL A 282 -16.05 -33.96 -14.83
CA VAL A 282 -14.88 -33.10 -14.59
C VAL A 282 -15.14 -32.22 -13.36
N GLN A 283 -14.26 -32.34 -12.38
CA GLN A 283 -14.15 -31.47 -11.21
C GLN A 283 -13.52 -30.13 -11.63
N PRO A 284 -13.93 -28.98 -11.07
CA PRO A 284 -13.18 -27.74 -11.24
C PRO A 284 -11.76 -27.92 -10.66
N ALA A 285 -10.80 -27.21 -11.24
CA ALA A 285 -9.39 -27.08 -10.87
C ALA A 285 -8.87 -28.04 -9.80
N PRO A 286 -7.92 -28.96 -10.13
CA PRO A 286 -7.06 -29.42 -9.05
C PRO A 286 -6.39 -28.17 -8.48
N GLU A 287 -6.72 -27.84 -7.24
CA GLU A 287 -5.67 -27.42 -6.33
C GLU A 287 -4.55 -28.43 -6.55
N VAL A 288 -3.40 -27.97 -7.06
CA VAL A 288 -2.18 -28.77 -6.94
C VAL A 288 -2.17 -29.24 -5.49
N GLN A 289 -2.26 -30.56 -5.30
CA GLN A 289 -2.42 -31.19 -3.99
C GLN A 289 -1.48 -30.50 -2.99
N PRO A 290 -1.89 -30.30 -1.72
CA PRO A 290 -1.00 -29.75 -0.72
C PRO A 290 0.26 -30.62 -0.69
N ASN A 291 1.36 -30.10 -1.22
CA ASN A 291 2.67 -30.71 -1.04
C ASN A 291 2.89 -30.85 0.48
N ASN A 292 3.46 -31.99 0.87
CA ASN A 292 3.74 -32.42 2.25
C ASN A 292 4.06 -31.26 3.23
N PRO A 293 3.63 -31.39 4.50
CA PRO A 293 3.86 -30.40 5.55
C PRO A 293 5.33 -30.24 5.95
N ASP A 294 6.26 -31.01 5.38
CA ASP A 294 7.67 -31.06 5.80
C ASP A 294 8.56 -29.97 5.19
N ASP A 295 8.07 -28.75 4.95
CA ASP A 295 8.91 -27.67 4.41
C ASP A 295 8.71 -26.38 5.22
N ASP A 296 9.77 -26.01 5.94
CA ASP A 296 9.87 -24.98 6.96
C ASP A 296 9.31 -23.62 6.50
N THR A 297 8.09 -23.31 6.92
CA THR A 297 7.62 -21.92 7.02
C THR A 297 7.70 -21.50 8.49
N SER A 298 8.42 -20.41 8.76
CA SER A 298 8.78 -19.90 10.10
C SER A 298 7.62 -19.30 10.91
N ASP A 299 6.44 -19.91 10.87
CA ASP A 299 5.25 -19.42 11.56
C ASP A 299 5.08 -20.14 12.91
N SER A 300 4.79 -19.36 13.97
CA SER A 300 4.94 -19.69 15.39
C SER A 300 4.43 -21.09 15.79
N SER A 301 5.20 -21.83 16.61
CA SER A 301 4.89 -23.21 17.04
C SER A 301 3.61 -23.39 17.86
N SER A 302 2.88 -22.31 18.20
CA SER A 302 1.68 -22.41 19.04
C SER A 302 0.39 -22.76 18.32
N ASP A 303 0.39 -22.80 16.98
CA ASP A 303 -0.83 -23.07 16.20
C ASP A 303 -0.88 -24.48 15.59
N GLU A 304 0.09 -25.35 15.91
CA GLU A 304 0.25 -26.67 15.27
C GLU A 304 -0.99 -27.57 15.42
N GLU A 305 -1.61 -27.60 16.60
CA GLU A 305 -2.86 -28.37 16.83
C GLU A 305 -4.03 -27.83 15.98
N LEU A 306 -4.11 -26.50 15.79
CA LEU A 306 -5.13 -25.88 14.94
C LEU A 306 -4.85 -26.13 13.46
N ARG A 307 -3.57 -26.25 13.07
CA ARG A 307 -3.16 -26.62 11.70
C ARG A 307 -3.55 -28.05 11.38
N GLU A 308 -3.30 -28.98 12.29
CA GLU A 308 -3.71 -30.38 12.13
C GLU A 308 -5.23 -30.50 12.03
N ALA A 309 -5.97 -29.77 12.87
CA ALA A 309 -7.43 -29.73 12.82
C ALA A 309 -7.96 -29.14 11.50
N ALA A 310 -7.40 -28.03 11.02
CA ALA A 310 -7.77 -27.41 9.75
C ALA A 310 -7.42 -28.31 8.55
N ALA A 311 -6.26 -28.96 8.58
CA ALA A 311 -5.84 -29.92 7.56
C ALA A 311 -6.75 -31.17 7.55
N ALA A 312 -7.16 -31.66 8.72
CA ALA A 312 -8.12 -32.76 8.85
C ALA A 312 -9.51 -32.37 8.34
N ALA A 313 -10.00 -31.16 8.68
CA ALA A 313 -11.26 -30.62 8.16
C ALA A 313 -11.23 -30.46 6.63
N SER A 314 -10.09 -30.05 6.06
CA SER A 314 -9.90 -29.95 4.60
C SER A 314 -9.95 -31.31 3.90
N LYS A 315 -9.50 -32.40 4.55
CA LYS A 315 -9.58 -33.77 4.02
C LYS A 315 -11.01 -34.34 4.01
N ALA A 316 -11.92 -33.79 4.82
CA ALA A 316 -13.33 -34.20 4.90
C ALA A 316 -14.28 -33.37 4.02
N LYS A 317 -13.75 -32.50 3.13
CA LYS A 317 -14.55 -31.57 2.32
C LYS A 317 -15.60 -32.29 1.45
N PRO A 318 -16.90 -31.93 1.53
CA PRO A 318 -17.88 -32.35 0.54
C PRO A 318 -17.49 -31.89 -0.87
N LYS A 319 -17.97 -32.61 -1.90
CA LYS A 319 -17.72 -32.23 -3.31
C LYS A 319 -18.23 -30.81 -3.55
N LYS A 320 -17.36 -29.93 -4.07
CA LYS A 320 -17.72 -28.55 -4.44
C LYS A 320 -18.95 -28.56 -5.36
N SER A 321 -19.92 -27.69 -5.06
CA SER A 321 -21.11 -27.48 -5.87
C SER A 321 -20.72 -27.05 -7.30
N LYS A 322 -21.43 -27.55 -8.31
CA LYS A 322 -21.18 -27.15 -9.70
C LYS A 322 -21.66 -25.71 -9.90
N VAL A 323 -20.86 -24.90 -10.58
CA VAL A 323 -21.24 -23.54 -10.95
C VAL A 323 -22.40 -23.58 -11.95
N ILE A 324 -23.42 -22.75 -11.73
CA ILE A 324 -24.57 -22.63 -12.64
C ILE A 324 -24.24 -21.72 -13.83
N ARG A 325 -24.99 -21.89 -14.93
CA ARG A 325 -24.79 -21.09 -16.15
C ARG A 325 -24.94 -19.59 -15.91
N ALA A 326 -25.97 -19.18 -15.17
CA ALA A 326 -26.24 -17.78 -14.87
C ALA A 326 -25.06 -17.09 -14.14
N LEU A 327 -24.34 -17.83 -13.30
CA LEU A 327 -23.18 -17.31 -12.57
C LEU A 327 -21.92 -17.28 -13.45
N ALA A 328 -21.70 -18.33 -14.24
CA ALA A 328 -20.60 -18.37 -15.20
C ALA A 328 -20.71 -17.26 -16.26
N ASP A 329 -21.93 -16.92 -16.68
CA ASP A 329 -22.18 -15.86 -17.68
C ASP A 329 -21.84 -14.44 -17.18
N LEU A 330 -21.70 -14.23 -15.85
CA LEU A 330 -21.16 -12.97 -15.32
C LEU A 330 -19.65 -12.81 -15.59
N GLY A 331 -18.94 -13.89 -15.93
CA GLY A 331 -17.51 -13.91 -16.25
C GLY A 331 -17.17 -13.35 -17.63
N VAL A 332 -17.75 -12.20 -18.02
CA VAL A 332 -17.68 -11.64 -19.39
C VAL A 332 -16.24 -11.37 -19.83
N TYR A 333 -15.49 -10.59 -19.05
CA TYR A 333 -14.11 -10.21 -19.36
C TYR A 333 -13.07 -10.88 -18.47
N VAL A 334 -13.52 -11.62 -17.45
CA VAL A 334 -12.66 -12.33 -16.51
C VAL A 334 -13.27 -13.71 -16.24
N SER A 335 -12.98 -14.68 -17.09
CA SER A 335 -13.50 -16.05 -17.00
C SER A 335 -12.46 -16.93 -16.32
N GLY A 336 -12.79 -17.57 -15.20
CA GLY A 336 -11.87 -18.43 -14.45
C GLY A 336 -11.72 -19.80 -15.09
N HIS A 337 -10.51 -20.15 -15.54
CA HIS A 337 -10.20 -21.46 -16.13
C HIS A 337 -9.31 -22.30 -15.22
N THR A 338 -9.42 -23.61 -15.37
CA THR A 338 -8.48 -24.57 -14.78
C THR A 338 -7.31 -24.74 -15.73
N PHE A 339 -6.09 -24.54 -15.25
CA PHE A 339 -4.89 -24.85 -16.02
C PHE A 339 -4.73 -26.36 -16.18
N LYS A 340 -4.52 -26.83 -17.42
CA LYS A 340 -4.15 -28.22 -17.71
C LYS A 340 -2.69 -28.31 -18.12
N ASP A 341 -2.37 -27.60 -19.21
CA ASP A 341 -1.05 -27.50 -19.81
C ASP A 341 -1.00 -26.23 -20.69
N TRP A 342 0.18 -25.93 -21.22
CA TRP A 342 0.40 -24.74 -22.04
C TRP A 342 -0.16 -24.84 -23.47
N GLU A 343 -0.39 -26.05 -24.00
CA GLU A 343 -1.00 -26.25 -25.31
C GLU A 343 -2.50 -25.89 -25.28
N ASP A 344 -3.21 -26.34 -24.24
CA ASP A 344 -4.61 -25.99 -23.97
C ASP A 344 -4.73 -24.48 -23.67
N ALA A 345 -3.82 -23.92 -22.86
CA ALA A 345 -3.82 -22.50 -22.50
C ALA A 345 -3.75 -21.58 -23.73
N ARG A 346 -2.95 -21.92 -24.74
CA ARG A 346 -2.83 -21.12 -25.99
C ARG A 346 -4.11 -21.06 -26.82
N GLN A 347 -5.05 -21.97 -26.60
CA GLN A 347 -6.31 -22.06 -27.34
C GLN A 347 -7.46 -21.34 -26.62
N LEU A 348 -7.24 -20.88 -25.38
CA LEU A 348 -8.26 -20.21 -24.59
C LEU A 348 -8.50 -18.76 -25.06
N PRO A 349 -9.73 -18.25 -24.93
CA PRO A 349 -10.05 -16.88 -25.32
C PRO A 349 -9.36 -15.84 -24.41
N PRO A 350 -9.05 -14.62 -24.87
CA PRO A 350 -8.27 -13.63 -24.12
C PRO A 350 -8.82 -13.25 -22.73
N ASN A 351 -10.12 -13.46 -22.50
CA ASN A 351 -10.76 -13.21 -21.22
C ASN A 351 -10.53 -14.32 -20.18
N HIS A 352 -9.78 -15.38 -20.50
CA HIS A 352 -9.41 -16.39 -19.51
C HIS A 352 -8.45 -15.83 -18.46
N ILE A 353 -8.63 -16.29 -17.23
CA ILE A 353 -7.71 -16.07 -16.13
C ILE A 353 -7.38 -17.38 -15.43
N PHE A 354 -6.10 -17.60 -15.15
CA PHE A 354 -5.65 -18.65 -14.23
C PHE A 354 -5.40 -18.08 -12.84
N SER A 355 -5.66 -18.88 -11.80
CA SER A 355 -5.37 -18.53 -10.41
C SER A 355 -4.46 -19.60 -9.81
N PHE A 356 -3.29 -19.20 -9.31
CA PHE A 356 -2.30 -20.10 -8.70
C PHE A 356 -1.96 -19.67 -7.28
N SER A 357 -1.77 -20.63 -6.37
CA SER A 357 -1.07 -20.35 -5.12
C SER A 357 0.38 -19.99 -5.41
N GLU A 358 1.03 -19.23 -4.52
CA GLU A 358 2.44 -18.85 -4.68
C GLU A 358 3.34 -20.08 -4.90
N LYS A 359 3.09 -21.20 -4.20
CA LYS A 359 3.90 -22.43 -4.28
C LYS A 359 3.76 -23.09 -5.64
N ALA A 360 2.54 -23.15 -6.18
CA ALA A 360 2.27 -23.67 -7.51
C ALA A 360 2.91 -22.78 -8.59
N PHE A 361 2.77 -21.47 -8.46
CA PHE A 361 3.39 -20.51 -9.37
C PHE A 361 4.91 -20.64 -9.37
N LEU A 362 5.56 -20.65 -8.19
CA LEU A 362 7.02 -20.74 -8.08
C LEU A 362 7.55 -22.05 -8.64
N LYS A 363 6.84 -23.17 -8.44
CA LYS A 363 7.16 -24.46 -9.06
C LYS A 363 7.10 -24.37 -10.58
N MET A 364 6.03 -23.79 -11.12
CA MET A 364 5.82 -23.63 -12.56
C MET A 364 6.83 -22.67 -13.19
N ASN A 365 7.17 -21.58 -12.50
CA ASN A 365 8.18 -20.61 -12.92
C ASN A 365 9.58 -21.24 -12.99
N LYS A 366 9.88 -22.25 -12.16
CA LYS A 366 11.13 -23.02 -12.25
C LYS A 366 11.17 -23.97 -13.45
N SER A 367 10.03 -24.54 -13.85
CA SER A 367 9.96 -25.57 -14.90
C SER A 367 9.60 -25.04 -16.29
N SER A 368 8.85 -23.94 -16.37
CA SER A 368 8.21 -23.44 -17.60
C SER A 368 8.12 -21.90 -17.56
N HIS A 369 9.27 -21.27 -17.30
CA HIS A 369 9.38 -19.83 -17.13
C HIS A 369 8.86 -19.05 -18.35
N ASP A 370 9.27 -19.45 -19.55
CA ASP A 370 9.03 -18.69 -20.78
C ASP A 370 7.57 -18.79 -21.21
N GLU A 371 6.94 -19.96 -21.05
CA GLU A 371 5.51 -20.15 -21.33
C GLU A 371 4.64 -19.36 -20.35
N LEU A 372 5.01 -19.38 -19.05
CA LEU A 372 4.35 -18.60 -18.02
C LEU A 372 4.43 -17.11 -18.32
N PHE A 373 5.63 -16.63 -18.69
CA PHE A 373 5.84 -15.23 -19.03
C PHE A 373 5.06 -14.82 -20.27
N ALA A 374 5.11 -15.62 -21.34
CA ALA A 374 4.37 -15.38 -22.57
C ALA A 374 2.84 -15.36 -22.34
N HIS A 375 2.32 -16.26 -21.50
CA HIS A 375 0.92 -16.24 -21.10
C HIS A 375 0.54 -14.89 -20.46
N ASN A 376 1.36 -14.38 -19.54
CA ASN A 376 1.08 -13.14 -18.82
C ASN A 376 1.18 -11.88 -19.70
N VAL A 377 1.72 -11.98 -20.91
CA VAL A 377 1.64 -10.92 -21.92
C VAL A 377 0.24 -10.86 -22.54
N HIS A 378 -0.39 -12.01 -22.80
CA HIS A 378 -1.67 -12.10 -23.52
C HIS A 378 -2.91 -12.18 -22.63
N SER A 379 -2.76 -12.77 -21.46
CA SER A 379 -3.88 -13.24 -20.64
C SER A 379 -3.68 -12.86 -19.19
N LEU A 380 -4.78 -12.85 -18.44
CA LEU A 380 -4.75 -12.52 -17.01
C LEU A 380 -4.25 -13.70 -16.19
N MET A 381 -3.46 -13.42 -15.16
CA MET A 381 -3.11 -14.37 -14.12
C MET A 381 -3.29 -13.74 -12.74
N ARG A 382 -3.82 -14.54 -11.81
CA ARG A 382 -3.88 -14.25 -10.39
C ARG A 382 -2.92 -15.14 -9.62
N VAL A 383 -2.17 -14.56 -8.71
CA VAL A 383 -1.39 -15.29 -7.69
C VAL A 383 -1.85 -14.87 -6.31
N TYR A 384 -1.94 -15.82 -5.38
CA TYR A 384 -2.38 -15.59 -4.01
C TYR A 384 -1.51 -16.35 -2.98
N PRO A 385 -1.49 -15.93 -1.71
CA PRO A 385 -0.68 -16.56 -0.66
C PRO A 385 -1.07 -18.03 -0.44
N PHE A 386 -0.10 -18.90 -0.15
CA PHE A 386 -0.39 -20.32 0.12
C PHE A 386 -1.11 -20.51 1.44
N GLY A 387 -1.99 -21.53 1.51
CA GLY A 387 -2.88 -21.78 2.63
C GLY A 387 -2.22 -22.07 3.98
N LEU A 388 -0.91 -22.31 4.03
CA LEU A 388 -0.16 -22.45 5.29
C LEU A 388 0.26 -21.11 5.93
N ARG A 389 -0.03 -19.97 5.28
CA ARG A 389 0.21 -18.65 5.86
C ARG A 389 -0.92 -18.24 6.82
N PHE A 390 -1.10 -19.01 7.88
CA PHE A 390 -2.20 -18.84 8.83
C PHE A 390 -2.16 -17.48 9.54
N GLY A 391 -0.95 -16.99 9.85
CA GLY A 391 -0.71 -15.62 10.34
C GLY A 391 -1.00 -14.49 9.34
N SER A 392 -1.56 -14.79 8.17
CA SER A 392 -1.88 -13.84 7.10
C SER A 392 -0.66 -13.08 6.56
N SER A 393 0.54 -13.65 6.65
CA SER A 393 1.74 -13.06 6.05
C SER A 393 1.61 -12.94 4.53
N ASN A 394 2.26 -11.94 3.95
CA ASN A 394 2.26 -11.74 2.51
C ASN A 394 3.48 -12.35 1.83
N ILE A 395 3.30 -12.57 0.53
CA ILE A 395 4.34 -12.95 -0.42
C ILE A 395 5.13 -11.70 -0.85
N ASP A 396 6.36 -11.86 -1.34
CA ASP A 396 7.07 -10.75 -2.01
C ASP A 396 6.47 -10.54 -3.40
N PRO A 397 5.74 -9.44 -3.66
CA PRO A 397 5.05 -9.25 -4.93
C PRO A 397 6.00 -9.00 -6.11
N THR A 398 7.26 -8.59 -5.88
CA THR A 398 8.20 -8.25 -6.96
C THR A 398 8.50 -9.44 -7.86
N THR A 399 8.58 -10.65 -7.29
CA THR A 399 8.81 -11.90 -8.04
C THR A 399 7.70 -12.20 -9.04
N PHE A 400 6.46 -11.84 -8.72
CA PHE A 400 5.30 -12.12 -9.57
C PHE A 400 5.08 -11.01 -10.59
N TRP A 401 5.20 -9.75 -10.18
CA TRP A 401 5.14 -8.61 -11.11
C TRP A 401 6.26 -8.68 -12.14
N SER A 402 7.49 -9.07 -11.76
CA SER A 402 8.60 -9.23 -12.70
C SER A 402 8.31 -10.28 -13.79
N ARG A 403 7.40 -11.24 -13.53
CA ARG A 403 6.88 -12.24 -14.49
C ARG A 403 5.57 -11.81 -15.18
N GLY A 404 5.15 -10.56 -15.02
CA GLY A 404 3.98 -10.01 -15.69
C GLY A 404 2.63 -10.37 -15.07
N VAL A 405 2.59 -10.99 -13.88
CA VAL A 405 1.32 -11.34 -13.22
C VAL A 405 0.55 -10.06 -12.90
N GLN A 406 -0.70 -9.98 -13.36
CA GLN A 406 -1.56 -8.79 -13.20
C GLN A 406 -2.15 -8.69 -11.80
N LEU A 407 -2.69 -9.80 -11.28
CA LEU A 407 -3.41 -9.83 -9.99
C LEU A 407 -2.58 -10.55 -8.94
N VAL A 408 -1.61 -9.86 -8.33
CA VAL A 408 -0.88 -10.37 -7.18
C VAL A 408 -1.67 -10.02 -5.93
N ALA A 409 -2.50 -10.95 -5.46
CA ALA A 409 -3.40 -10.74 -4.34
C ALA A 409 -2.66 -10.87 -3.00
N LEU A 410 -2.87 -9.91 -2.11
CA LEU A 410 -2.23 -9.86 -0.78
C LEU A 410 -3.29 -9.84 0.34
N ASN A 411 -2.90 -10.20 1.55
CA ASN A 411 -3.65 -10.05 2.78
C ASN A 411 -3.52 -8.58 3.28
N TRP A 412 -4.54 -7.75 3.04
CA TRP A 412 -4.54 -6.30 3.32
C TRP A 412 -4.59 -5.93 4.80
N GLN A 413 -5.02 -6.87 5.63
CA GLN A 413 -5.06 -6.77 7.08
C GLN A 413 -3.67 -6.90 7.73
N LYS A 414 -2.66 -7.38 6.98
CA LYS A 414 -1.29 -7.53 7.47
C LYS A 414 -0.39 -6.47 6.85
N LEU A 415 0.07 -5.52 7.67
CA LEU A 415 1.14 -4.62 7.27
C LEU A 415 2.49 -5.32 7.41
N ASP A 416 3.06 -5.72 6.28
CA ASP A 416 4.40 -6.27 6.17
C ASP A 416 5.09 -5.73 4.91
N ARG A 417 6.27 -6.29 4.58
CA ARG A 417 7.03 -5.86 3.39
C ARG A 417 6.19 -5.94 2.11
N GLY A 418 5.43 -7.02 1.91
CA GLY A 418 4.60 -7.19 0.72
C GLY A 418 3.55 -6.09 0.60
N MET A 419 2.89 -5.74 1.72
CA MET A 419 1.92 -4.65 1.74
C MET A 419 2.54 -3.28 1.50
N MET A 420 3.70 -2.98 2.10
CA MET A 420 4.42 -1.72 1.86
C MET A 420 4.80 -1.53 0.39
N LEU A 421 5.20 -2.62 -0.28
CA LEU A 421 5.51 -2.61 -1.71
C LEU A 421 4.25 -2.43 -2.57
N ASN A 422 3.13 -3.04 -2.18
CA ASN A 422 1.84 -2.84 -2.84
C ASN A 422 1.36 -1.39 -2.75
N GLU A 423 1.45 -0.78 -1.56
CA GLU A 423 1.14 0.64 -1.35
C GLU A 423 2.00 1.53 -2.26
N ALA A 424 3.30 1.27 -2.33
CA ALA A 424 4.22 2.02 -3.20
C ALA A 424 3.98 1.79 -4.69
N MET A 425 3.63 0.56 -5.10
CA MET A 425 3.42 0.19 -6.50
C MET A 425 2.26 0.97 -7.09
N PHE A 426 1.16 1.06 -6.34
CA PHE A 426 -0.10 1.63 -6.80
C PHE A 426 -0.33 3.08 -6.36
N ALA A 427 0.58 3.69 -5.61
CA ALA A 427 0.50 5.10 -5.23
C ALA A 427 0.25 6.01 -6.47
N ARG A 428 -0.81 6.83 -6.42
CA ARG A 428 -1.20 7.79 -7.47
C ARG A 428 -1.54 7.19 -8.84
N THR A 429 -1.97 5.93 -8.88
CA THR A 429 -2.24 5.22 -10.15
C THR A 429 -3.71 4.81 -10.34
N GLY A 430 -4.59 5.13 -9.39
CA GLY A 430 -5.98 4.66 -9.40
C GLY A 430 -6.12 3.13 -9.29
N GLY A 431 -5.03 2.43 -8.92
CA GLY A 431 -4.98 1.00 -8.66
C GLY A 431 -4.59 0.16 -9.88
N TYR A 432 -4.20 0.83 -10.98
CA TYR A 432 -3.76 0.24 -12.23
C TYR A 432 -2.41 0.83 -12.64
N VAL A 433 -1.39 -0.01 -12.81
CA VAL A 433 -0.07 0.42 -13.28
C VAL A 433 0.20 -0.25 -14.62
N LEU A 434 0.52 0.52 -15.66
CA LEU A 434 0.87 -0.07 -16.95
C LEU A 434 2.17 -0.87 -16.81
N LYS A 435 2.19 -2.10 -17.32
CA LYS A 435 3.40 -2.93 -17.28
C LYS A 435 4.53 -2.28 -18.09
N PRO A 436 5.80 -2.58 -17.77
CA PRO A 436 6.93 -2.22 -18.63
C PRO A 436 6.78 -2.79 -20.06
N PRO A 437 7.28 -2.10 -21.11
CA PRO A 437 7.25 -2.56 -22.50
C PRO A 437 7.56 -4.04 -22.73
N GLY A 438 8.58 -4.60 -22.08
CA GLY A 438 9.02 -5.99 -22.22
C GLY A 438 8.07 -7.04 -21.63
N ARG A 439 6.93 -6.62 -21.08
CA ARG A 439 5.85 -7.47 -20.55
C ARG A 439 4.51 -7.25 -21.27
N ARG A 440 4.55 -6.61 -22.44
CA ARG A 440 3.35 -6.19 -23.20
C ARG A 440 3.37 -6.62 -24.67
N ASP A 441 4.55 -6.69 -25.29
CA ASP A 441 4.67 -7.03 -26.71
C ASP A 441 5.29 -8.41 -26.91
N VAL A 442 4.51 -9.42 -27.31
CA VAL A 442 4.98 -10.80 -27.51
C VAL A 442 6.16 -10.93 -28.49
N ASN A 443 6.25 -10.07 -29.51
CA ASN A 443 7.29 -10.19 -30.53
C ASN A 443 8.63 -9.63 -30.05
N LEU A 444 8.58 -8.66 -29.15
CA LEU A 444 9.75 -7.98 -28.57
C LEU A 444 9.99 -8.37 -27.11
N THR A 445 9.15 -9.23 -26.56
CA THR A 445 9.24 -9.81 -25.22
C THR A 445 10.59 -10.54 -25.11
N GLY A 446 11.36 -10.24 -24.06
CA GLY A 446 12.73 -10.72 -23.89
C GLY A 446 13.80 -9.71 -24.31
N ILE A 447 13.73 -9.13 -25.51
CA ILE A 447 14.65 -8.04 -25.94
C ILE A 447 14.38 -6.81 -25.09
N LEU A 448 13.14 -6.30 -25.11
CA LEU A 448 12.74 -5.14 -24.32
C LEU A 448 12.90 -5.40 -22.82
N ALA A 449 12.62 -6.63 -22.36
CA ALA A 449 12.78 -7.00 -20.95
C ALA A 449 14.26 -6.95 -20.49
N ARG A 450 15.22 -7.18 -21.40
CA ARG A 450 16.65 -6.99 -21.13
C ARG A 450 17.03 -5.52 -21.22
N GLU A 451 16.54 -4.81 -22.22
CA GLU A 451 16.80 -3.37 -22.43
C GLU A 451 16.17 -2.46 -21.38
N GLU A 452 15.30 -2.97 -20.50
CA GLU A 452 14.73 -2.27 -19.33
C GLU A 452 15.61 -2.33 -18.08
N LYS A 453 16.62 -3.22 -18.08
CA LYS A 453 17.49 -3.38 -16.93
C LYS A 453 18.46 -2.20 -16.84
N ARG A 454 18.67 -1.69 -15.63
CA ARG A 454 19.53 -0.54 -15.36
C ARG A 454 20.53 -0.84 -14.26
N HIS A 455 21.63 -0.11 -14.28
CA HIS A 455 22.46 0.12 -13.11
C HIS A 455 21.92 1.34 -12.36
N VAL A 456 21.88 1.25 -11.03
CA VAL A 456 21.32 2.27 -10.17
C VAL A 456 22.27 2.53 -9.01
N GLU A 457 22.59 3.79 -8.80
CA GLU A 457 23.25 4.28 -7.60
C GLU A 457 22.36 5.33 -6.92
N LEU A 458 22.00 5.05 -5.67
CA LEU A 458 21.30 5.97 -4.79
C LEU A 458 22.24 6.40 -3.68
N ARG A 459 22.37 7.71 -3.48
CA ARG A 459 23.06 8.28 -2.31
C ARG A 459 22.04 9.12 -1.55
N ILE A 460 21.75 8.71 -0.31
CA ILE A 460 20.68 9.29 0.50
C ILE A 460 21.26 9.82 1.79
N THR A 461 21.09 11.11 2.03
CA THR A 461 21.48 11.80 3.26
C THR A 461 20.23 12.08 4.08
N ILE A 462 20.15 11.53 5.29
CA ILE A 462 19.05 11.82 6.23
C ILE A 462 19.46 13.03 7.07
N LEU A 463 18.85 14.20 6.85
CA LEU A 463 19.29 15.46 7.48
C LEU A 463 18.61 15.68 8.83
N ALA A 464 17.28 15.52 8.87
CA ALA A 464 16.48 15.73 10.07
C ALA A 464 15.18 14.93 10.02
N GLY A 465 14.62 14.68 11.20
CA GLY A 465 13.30 14.09 11.40
C GLY A 465 12.49 14.98 12.34
N GLN A 466 11.18 15.06 12.13
CA GLN A 466 10.28 15.70 13.07
C GLN A 466 9.05 14.83 13.32
N SER A 467 8.52 14.91 14.53
CA SER A 467 7.29 14.21 14.96
C SER A 467 7.31 12.73 14.55
N LEU A 468 8.46 12.09 14.71
CA LEU A 468 8.65 10.69 14.34
C LEU A 468 7.67 9.83 15.15
N PRO A 469 6.91 8.92 14.50
CA PRO A 469 6.02 8.02 15.23
C PRO A 469 6.83 7.11 16.15
N LEU A 470 6.23 6.76 17.28
CA LEU A 470 6.79 5.81 18.24
C LEU A 470 6.42 4.37 17.85
N PRO A 471 7.21 3.36 18.30
CA PRO A 471 6.79 1.96 18.29
C PRO A 471 5.44 1.77 18.99
N GLU A 472 4.72 0.69 18.64
CA GLU A 472 3.35 0.45 19.13
C GLU A 472 3.26 0.41 20.67
N ASP A 473 4.13 -0.38 21.30
CA ASP A 473 4.19 -0.51 22.77
C ASP A 473 4.48 0.84 23.44
N GLU A 474 5.42 1.62 22.92
CA GLU A 474 5.77 2.95 23.46
C GLU A 474 4.65 3.98 23.24
N ALA A 475 3.95 3.91 22.11
CA ALA A 475 2.82 4.77 21.80
C ALA A 475 1.63 4.50 22.75
N GLU A 476 1.37 3.23 23.08
CA GLU A 476 0.36 2.85 24.07
C GLU A 476 0.69 3.36 25.47
N ASP A 477 1.95 3.24 25.90
CA ASP A 477 2.42 3.73 27.19
C ASP A 477 2.30 5.25 27.32
N GLU A 478 2.72 6.00 26.29
CA GLU A 478 2.58 7.46 26.26
C GLU A 478 1.10 7.88 26.23
N ALA A 479 0.23 7.16 25.54
CA ALA A 479 -1.22 7.40 25.56
C ALA A 479 -1.78 7.28 26.98
N GLU A 480 -1.38 6.22 27.70
CA GLU A 480 -1.83 5.95 29.06
C GLU A 480 -1.31 7.00 30.04
N LYS A 481 -0.05 7.43 29.89
CA LYS A 481 0.59 8.49 30.68
C LYS A 481 -0.12 9.83 30.48
N LEU A 482 -0.42 10.20 29.24
CA LEU A 482 -1.18 11.42 28.92
C LEU A 482 -2.60 11.37 29.51
N GLU A 483 -3.29 10.25 29.43
CA GLU A 483 -4.63 10.09 30.02
C GLU A 483 -4.61 10.18 31.55
N LYS A 484 -3.56 9.63 32.20
CA LYS A 484 -3.33 9.80 33.65
C LYS A 484 -3.11 11.26 34.02
N LEU A 485 -2.34 12.00 33.23
CA LEU A 485 -2.11 13.44 33.42
C LEU A 485 -3.42 14.24 33.25
N ARG A 486 -4.21 13.95 32.21
CA ARG A 486 -5.52 14.58 31.98
C ARG A 486 -6.45 14.38 33.18
N LYS A 487 -6.57 13.16 33.69
CA LYS A 487 -7.37 12.85 34.89
C LYS A 487 -6.87 13.61 36.13
N LYS A 488 -5.54 13.77 36.27
CA LYS A 488 -4.93 14.52 37.38
C LYS A 488 -5.25 16.02 37.28
N GLU A 489 -5.17 16.61 36.09
CA GLU A 489 -5.56 18.00 35.86
C GLU A 489 -7.05 18.24 36.07
N GLU A 490 -7.91 17.34 35.57
CA GLU A 490 -9.36 17.44 35.78
C GLU A 490 -9.69 17.38 37.29
N LYS A 491 -9.04 16.49 38.03
CA LYS A 491 -9.18 16.41 39.50
C LYS A 491 -8.66 17.67 40.20
N LYS A 492 -7.56 18.27 39.72
CA LYS A 492 -7.03 19.55 40.23
C LYS A 492 -8.02 20.69 39.99
N ARG A 493 -8.57 20.80 38.77
CA ARG A 493 -9.60 21.79 38.42
C ARG A 493 -10.87 21.63 39.25
N ARG A 494 -11.35 20.40 39.47
CA ARG A 494 -12.51 20.14 40.36
C ARG A 494 -12.24 20.61 41.79
N LYS A 495 -11.03 20.40 42.32
CA LYS A 495 -10.62 20.90 43.64
C LYS A 495 -10.50 22.42 43.69
N GLU A 496 -9.95 23.04 42.66
CA GLU A 496 -9.82 24.50 42.54
C GLU A 496 -11.16 25.20 42.33
N ALA A 497 -12.09 24.59 41.58
CA ALA A 497 -13.46 25.07 41.45
C ALA A 497 -14.20 24.99 42.80
N HIS A 498 -13.96 23.92 43.57
CA HIS A 498 -14.53 23.76 44.91
C HIS A 498 -13.95 24.79 45.90
N SER A 499 -12.65 25.11 45.82
CA SER A 499 -12.04 26.14 46.67
C SER A 499 -12.39 27.58 46.24
N ARG A 500 -12.59 27.84 44.94
CA ARG A 500 -13.04 29.15 44.41
C ARG A 500 -14.51 29.45 44.76
N SER A 501 -15.35 28.43 44.89
CA SER A 501 -16.73 28.61 45.39
C SER A 501 -16.78 29.15 46.83
N ASN A 502 -15.68 29.04 47.58
CA ASN A 502 -15.53 29.54 48.95
C ASN A 502 -14.78 30.89 49.07
N SER A 503 -14.18 31.43 47.99
CA SER A 503 -13.27 32.59 48.09
C SER A 503 -13.48 33.73 47.09
N GLY A 504 -14.43 33.62 46.15
CA GLY A 504 -14.89 34.77 45.35
C GLY A 504 -13.83 35.44 44.46
N ALA A 505 -12.85 34.70 43.94
CA ALA A 505 -11.81 35.23 43.06
C ALA A 505 -11.99 34.85 41.57
N LYS A 506 -11.75 35.83 40.67
CA LYS A 506 -11.92 35.76 39.20
C LYS A 506 -10.85 34.91 38.48
N GLU A 507 -11.21 34.48 37.27
CA GLU A 507 -10.52 33.56 36.36
C GLU A 507 -9.12 34.01 35.91
N GLY A 508 -8.23 33.02 35.75
CA GLY A 508 -6.94 33.13 35.08
C GLY A 508 -6.60 31.85 34.31
N ASP A 509 -6.31 32.05 33.02
CA ASP A 509 -5.67 31.25 31.94
C ASP A 509 -5.92 29.73 31.77
N GLU A 510 -6.55 29.40 30.63
CA GLU A 510 -6.93 28.06 30.12
C GLU A 510 -5.83 27.31 29.32
N LYS A 511 -4.57 27.75 29.32
CA LYS A 511 -3.57 27.25 28.36
C LYS A 511 -3.14 25.79 28.53
N GLY A 512 -3.08 25.26 29.77
CA GLY A 512 -2.52 23.92 30.06
C GLY A 512 -3.35 22.74 29.53
N THR A 513 -4.68 22.82 29.63
CA THR A 513 -5.59 21.72 29.23
C THR A 513 -5.61 21.51 27.71
N SER A 514 -5.44 22.58 26.92
CA SER A 514 -5.37 22.50 25.46
C SER A 514 -4.17 21.69 24.96
N VAL A 515 -3.05 21.70 25.68
CA VAL A 515 -1.82 21.00 25.29
C VAL A 515 -1.94 19.49 25.57
N ILE A 516 -2.54 19.11 26.69
CA ILE A 516 -2.81 17.69 27.01
C ILE A 516 -3.86 17.11 26.07
N GLU A 517 -4.93 17.85 25.76
CA GLU A 517 -5.94 17.44 24.78
C GLU A 517 -5.36 17.30 23.37
N ALA A 518 -4.48 18.22 22.95
CA ALA A 518 -3.76 18.12 21.68
C ALA A 518 -2.79 16.92 21.64
N GLY A 519 -2.08 16.64 22.75
CA GLY A 519 -1.20 15.48 22.88
C GLY A 519 -1.97 14.16 22.83
N LEU A 520 -3.09 14.04 23.56
CA LEU A 520 -3.96 12.88 23.49
C LEU A 520 -4.57 12.70 22.11
N ALA A 521 -5.01 13.76 21.44
CA ALA A 521 -5.54 13.66 20.07
C ALA A 521 -4.48 13.14 19.09
N ALA A 522 -3.23 13.61 19.20
CA ALA A 522 -2.13 13.14 18.37
C ALA A 522 -1.83 11.63 18.59
N VAL A 523 -1.94 11.14 19.82
CA VAL A 523 -1.70 9.72 20.17
C VAL A 523 -2.94 8.84 19.96
N HIS A 524 -4.17 9.36 20.08
CA HIS A 524 -5.39 8.61 19.82
C HIS A 524 -5.67 8.43 18.32
N VAL A 525 -5.24 9.36 17.47
CA VAL A 525 -5.29 9.19 16.00
C VAL A 525 -4.35 8.06 15.55
N THR A 526 -3.25 7.82 16.27
CA THR A 526 -2.40 6.63 16.07
C THR A 526 -3.03 5.33 16.57
N ALA A 527 -3.84 5.35 17.64
CA ALA A 527 -4.40 4.15 18.29
C ALA A 527 -5.83 3.73 17.83
N THR A 528 -6.61 4.60 17.19
CA THR A 528 -8.03 4.28 16.90
C THR A 528 -8.24 3.64 15.53
N ALA A 529 -8.27 2.30 15.47
CA ALA A 529 -9.06 1.53 14.52
C ALA A 529 -9.44 0.17 15.14
N VAL A 530 -10.70 0.04 15.56
CA VAL A 530 -11.44 -1.19 15.90
C VAL A 530 -10.60 -2.30 16.56
N SER A 531 -10.46 -2.23 17.88
CA SER A 531 -10.18 -3.45 18.66
C SER A 531 -11.37 -4.41 18.46
N PRO A 532 -11.15 -5.68 18.09
CA PRO A 532 -12.23 -6.65 18.05
C PRO A 532 -12.82 -6.81 19.47
N PRO A 533 -14.14 -7.05 19.61
CA PRO A 533 -14.72 -7.33 20.91
C PRO A 533 -13.99 -8.53 21.54
N ALA A 534 -13.50 -8.35 22.77
CA ALA A 534 -12.80 -9.39 23.52
C ALA A 534 -13.69 -10.64 23.62
N ASN A 535 -13.24 -11.75 23.02
CA ASN A 535 -13.92 -13.04 23.11
C ASN A 535 -13.64 -13.65 24.50
N PRO A 536 -14.65 -13.99 25.30
CA PRO A 536 -14.44 -14.46 26.67
C PRO A 536 -14.26 -15.98 26.67
N GLU A 537 -13.12 -16.51 26.22
CA GLU A 537 -12.69 -17.88 26.57
C GLU A 537 -11.20 -18.09 26.21
N SER A 538 -10.45 -18.77 27.10
CA SER A 538 -8.97 -18.98 27.16
C SER A 538 -8.10 -18.00 27.98
N GLN A 539 -8.63 -17.44 29.07
CA GLN A 539 -7.88 -16.52 29.96
C GLN A 539 -6.65 -17.12 30.69
N ASP A 540 -6.50 -18.45 30.83
CA ASP A 540 -5.40 -19.02 31.62
C ASP A 540 -4.11 -19.29 30.83
N GLY A 541 -4.20 -19.55 29.52
CA GLY A 541 -3.03 -19.72 28.64
C GLY A 541 -2.39 -18.37 28.27
N LYS A 542 -3.21 -17.36 27.98
CA LYS A 542 -2.77 -15.97 27.72
C LYS A 542 -2.07 -15.35 28.94
N ARG A 543 -2.63 -15.52 30.15
CA ARG A 543 -2.05 -14.94 31.38
C ARG A 543 -0.61 -15.37 31.68
N LYS A 544 -0.17 -16.58 31.31
CA LYS A 544 1.22 -17.02 31.50
C LYS A 544 2.17 -16.46 30.43
N ARG A 545 1.74 -16.42 29.16
CA ARG A 545 2.52 -15.83 28.06
C ARG A 545 2.64 -14.31 28.20
N ASP A 546 1.55 -13.64 28.61
CA ASP A 546 1.51 -12.19 28.88
C ASP A 546 2.28 -11.81 30.15
N LYS A 547 2.41 -12.72 31.13
CA LYS A 547 3.29 -12.52 32.30
C LYS A 547 4.76 -12.61 31.96
N VAL A 548 5.15 -13.49 31.03
CA VAL A 548 6.55 -13.62 30.58
C VAL A 548 6.90 -12.49 29.62
N LYS A 549 6.06 -12.19 28.62
CA LYS A 549 6.21 -10.99 27.78
C LYS A 549 6.17 -9.71 28.62
N GLY A 550 5.24 -9.58 29.55
CA GLY A 550 5.16 -8.45 30.48
C GLY A 550 6.28 -8.39 31.52
N PHE A 551 7.09 -9.44 31.68
CA PHE A 551 8.32 -9.40 32.49
C PHE A 551 9.51 -8.91 31.65
N PHE A 552 9.61 -9.34 30.38
CA PHE A 552 10.61 -8.85 29.44
C PHE A 552 10.33 -7.41 28.94
N ASN A 553 9.08 -7.04 28.65
CA ASN A 553 8.69 -5.64 28.34
C ASN A 553 8.97 -4.70 29.53
N ARG A 554 8.81 -5.18 30.77
CA ARG A 554 9.20 -4.40 31.96
C ARG A 554 10.70 -4.16 32.13
N MET A 555 11.55 -4.93 31.45
CA MET A 555 12.98 -4.66 31.33
C MET A 555 13.32 -3.79 30.10
N LYS A 556 12.41 -3.67 29.13
CA LYS A 556 12.56 -2.84 27.93
C LYS A 556 12.13 -1.39 28.13
N HIS A 557 11.15 -1.09 28.99
CA HIS A 557 10.61 0.28 29.12
C HIS A 557 11.71 1.30 29.46
N ARG A 558 12.10 2.08 28.46
CA ARG A 558 12.58 3.44 28.66
C ARG A 558 11.37 4.38 28.71
N ASP A 559 11.59 5.61 29.16
CA ASP A 559 10.57 6.61 29.52
C ASP A 559 9.75 7.17 28.31
N GLY A 560 9.16 6.31 27.47
CA GLY A 560 8.41 6.71 26.28
C GLY A 560 9.28 7.44 25.26
N ALA A 561 8.83 8.60 24.77
CA ALA A 561 9.57 9.42 23.79
C ALA A 561 11.00 9.81 24.25
N ASP A 562 11.24 9.85 25.56
CA ASP A 562 12.57 10.13 26.12
C ASP A 562 13.52 8.93 25.96
N GLY A 563 12.99 7.72 25.79
CA GLY A 563 13.69 6.46 25.61
C GLY A 563 14.03 6.08 24.17
N PHE A 564 13.21 6.58 23.25
CA PHE A 564 13.25 6.35 21.81
C PHE A 564 14.57 6.82 21.20
N GLU A 565 15.31 5.91 20.56
CA GLU A 565 16.57 6.14 19.84
C GLU A 565 16.43 5.79 18.35
N PRO A 566 15.71 6.63 17.58
CA PRO A 566 15.44 6.35 16.19
C PRO A 566 16.66 6.37 15.28
N TYR A 567 16.65 5.44 14.33
CA TYR A 567 17.42 5.51 13.09
C TYR A 567 16.55 5.17 11.89
N ILE A 568 17.03 5.56 10.70
CA ILE A 568 16.41 5.28 9.41
C ILE A 568 17.24 4.23 8.68
N GLU A 569 16.67 3.06 8.46
CA GLU A 569 17.17 2.09 7.50
C GLU A 569 16.55 2.35 6.13
N VAL A 570 17.40 2.53 5.12
CA VAL A 570 16.96 2.67 3.73
C VAL A 570 17.32 1.40 2.96
N GLN A 571 16.34 0.89 2.21
CA GLN A 571 16.47 -0.35 1.46
C GLN A 571 16.09 -0.12 -0.01
N LEU A 572 16.89 -0.66 -0.93
CA LEU A 572 16.58 -0.79 -2.35
C LEU A 572 16.20 -2.25 -2.62
N LEU A 573 14.95 -2.44 -3.04
CA LEU A 573 14.32 -3.74 -3.26
C LEU A 573 13.96 -3.90 -4.73
N ALA A 574 14.30 -5.04 -5.32
CA ALA A 574 14.01 -5.37 -6.71
C ALA A 574 14.01 -6.89 -6.91
N ASP A 575 13.36 -7.36 -7.96
CA ASP A 575 13.52 -8.75 -8.42
C ASP A 575 14.98 -9.01 -8.81
N GLY A 576 15.51 -10.16 -8.40
CA GLY A 576 16.90 -10.56 -8.66
C GLY A 576 17.92 -10.07 -7.63
N LEU A 577 17.51 -9.28 -6.64
CA LEU A 577 18.31 -9.02 -5.43
C LEU A 577 17.97 -10.06 -4.35
N ASP A 578 18.86 -10.20 -3.36
CA ASP A 578 18.61 -11.01 -2.17
C ASP A 578 17.35 -10.55 -1.42
N GLU A 579 16.79 -11.41 -0.55
CA GLU A 579 15.52 -11.16 0.16
C GLU A 579 15.52 -9.85 0.97
N GLY A 580 16.68 -9.39 1.43
CA GLY A 580 16.84 -8.11 2.14
C GLY A 580 17.10 -6.89 1.24
N GLY A 581 17.33 -7.10 -0.05
CA GLY A 581 17.82 -6.11 -1.00
C GLY A 581 19.16 -5.49 -0.59
N VAL A 582 19.46 -4.32 -1.16
CA VAL A 582 20.62 -3.51 -0.78
C VAL A 582 20.18 -2.51 0.28
N LYS A 583 20.88 -2.43 1.41
CA LYS A 583 20.44 -1.61 2.54
C LYS A 583 21.58 -0.87 3.24
N GLY A 584 21.23 0.22 3.90
CA GLY A 584 22.10 0.94 4.82
C GLY A 584 21.29 1.77 5.80
N ARG A 585 21.93 2.31 6.84
CA ARG A 585 21.25 3.10 7.88
C ARG A 585 22.11 4.28 8.33
N ASN A 586 21.47 5.32 8.84
CA ASN A 586 22.16 6.36 9.60
C ASN A 586 22.36 5.91 11.07
N LYS A 587 23.05 6.75 11.85
CA LYS A 587 23.24 6.54 13.30
C LYS A 587 21.93 6.76 14.04
N ALA A 588 21.70 6.01 15.12
CA ALA A 588 20.60 6.30 16.03
C ALA A 588 20.86 7.57 16.83
N LEU A 589 19.83 8.35 17.07
CA LEU A 589 19.85 9.53 17.93
C LEU A 589 18.57 9.56 18.75
N ARG A 590 18.61 10.17 19.93
CA ARG A 590 17.48 10.16 20.87
C ARG A 590 16.40 11.18 20.51
N GLY A 591 15.13 10.78 20.68
CA GLY A 591 13.95 11.65 20.63
C GLY A 591 13.18 11.59 19.31
N VAL A 592 11.99 12.20 19.29
CA VAL A 592 11.07 12.20 18.13
C VAL A 592 11.32 13.34 17.14
N ASP A 593 12.16 14.31 17.51
CA ASP A 593 12.61 15.43 16.70
C ASP A 593 14.14 15.44 16.69
N VAL A 594 14.75 15.19 15.54
CA VAL A 594 16.17 14.82 15.43
C VAL A 594 16.85 15.56 14.30
N VAL A 595 18.10 15.99 14.51
CA VAL A 595 19.01 16.43 13.46
C VAL A 595 20.20 15.47 13.44
N TRP A 596 20.40 14.79 12.31
CA TRP A 596 21.55 13.91 12.11
C TRP A 596 22.69 14.72 11.48
N GLU A 597 23.42 15.50 12.27
CA GLU A 597 24.62 16.23 11.82
C GLU A 597 25.90 15.54 12.29
N GLU A 598 26.98 15.68 11.53
CA GLU A 598 28.32 15.39 12.06
C GLU A 598 28.91 16.65 12.70
N ARG A 599 29.30 16.53 13.97
CA ARG A 599 30.15 17.53 14.63
C ARG A 599 31.59 17.28 14.17
N GLY A 600 32.22 18.29 13.55
CA GLY A 600 33.64 18.24 13.22
C GLY A 600 34.49 17.91 14.45
N SER A 601 35.64 17.27 14.24
CA SER A 601 36.58 16.78 15.27
C SER A 601 37.14 17.87 16.21
N LEU A 602 36.88 19.15 15.93
CA LEU A 602 37.25 20.31 16.76
C LEU A 602 36.06 21.23 17.10
N GLY A 603 34.81 20.79 16.85
CA GLY A 603 33.60 21.58 17.12
C GLY A 603 33.41 22.80 16.20
N LEU A 604 34.22 22.92 15.14
CA LEU A 604 34.14 24.00 14.14
C LEU A 604 33.56 23.44 12.84
N GLY A 605 32.31 23.81 12.55
CA GLY A 605 31.59 23.48 11.31
C GLY A 605 30.54 22.37 11.47
N GLU A 606 29.34 22.63 10.96
CA GLU A 606 28.24 21.67 10.80
C GLU A 606 28.29 21.12 9.37
N SER A 607 28.69 19.85 9.20
CA SER A 607 28.70 19.18 7.88
C SER A 607 27.44 18.33 7.67
N ASP A 608 27.15 17.98 6.42
CA ASP A 608 26.14 16.96 6.12
C ASP A 608 26.56 15.62 6.78
N PRO A 609 25.61 14.81 7.25
CA PRO A 609 25.90 13.47 7.76
C PRO A 609 26.37 12.53 6.64
N PRO A 610 26.92 11.35 6.98
CA PRO A 610 27.30 10.35 6.01
C PRO A 610 26.15 9.94 5.09
N GLU A 611 26.48 9.74 3.81
CA GLU A 611 25.54 9.27 2.80
C GLU A 611 25.30 7.76 2.95
N ILE A 612 24.04 7.35 2.85
CA ILE A 612 23.66 5.95 2.65
C ILE A 612 23.74 5.66 1.16
N VAL A 613 24.73 4.86 0.76
CA VAL A 613 24.97 4.49 -0.64
C VAL A 613 24.41 3.11 -0.94
N LEU A 614 23.46 3.03 -1.88
CA LEU A 614 22.84 1.79 -2.34
C LEU A 614 23.12 1.62 -3.84
N LYS A 615 23.79 0.53 -4.22
CA LYS A 615 24.12 0.23 -5.61
C LYS A 615 23.51 -1.10 -6.03
N ALA A 616 22.84 -1.12 -7.18
CA ALA A 616 22.28 -2.34 -7.75
C ALA A 616 22.39 -2.33 -9.28
N SER A 617 22.65 -3.49 -9.87
CA SER A 617 22.67 -3.69 -11.32
C SER A 617 21.59 -4.68 -11.73
N ASN A 618 21.23 -4.67 -13.02
CA ASN A 618 20.30 -5.62 -13.61
C ASN A 618 18.86 -5.56 -13.06
N ILE A 619 18.47 -4.42 -12.49
CA ILE A 619 17.13 -4.19 -11.94
C ILE A 619 16.27 -3.35 -12.90
N VAL A 620 14.95 -3.49 -12.83
CA VAL A 620 14.00 -2.72 -13.66
C VAL A 620 13.40 -1.59 -12.80
N PRO A 621 13.77 -0.31 -12.99
CA PRO A 621 13.39 0.76 -12.06
C PRO A 621 11.89 0.93 -11.82
N THR A 622 11.05 0.66 -12.83
CA THR A 622 9.59 0.72 -12.71
C THR A 622 8.99 -0.40 -11.85
N ASN A 623 9.77 -1.44 -11.55
CA ASN A 623 9.40 -2.58 -10.71
C ASN A 623 10.33 -2.71 -9.47
N SER A 624 11.07 -1.65 -9.16
CA SER A 624 11.98 -1.57 -8.01
C SER A 624 11.48 -0.52 -7.01
N PHE A 625 11.88 -0.64 -5.75
CA PHE A 625 11.32 0.13 -4.65
C PHE A 625 12.41 0.61 -3.70
N VAL A 626 12.24 1.83 -3.20
CA VAL A 626 13.05 2.38 -2.11
C VAL A 626 12.17 2.46 -0.87
N ARG A 627 12.60 1.82 0.21
CA ARG A 627 11.89 1.77 1.48
C ARG A 627 12.69 2.48 2.56
N PHE A 628 12.04 3.39 3.27
CA PHE A 628 12.55 4.05 4.47
C PHE A 628 11.87 3.41 5.67
N LEU A 629 12.64 2.87 6.60
CA LEU A 629 12.14 2.25 7.83
C LEU A 629 12.68 3.05 9.01
N LEU A 630 11.77 3.65 9.77
CA LEU A 630 12.08 4.25 11.07
C LEU A 630 12.03 3.13 12.11
N LYS A 631 13.18 2.84 12.71
CA LYS A 631 13.33 1.82 13.74
C LYS A 631 13.89 2.44 15.01
N ASP A 632 13.53 1.86 16.13
CA ASP A 632 14.14 2.17 17.42
C ASP A 632 15.33 1.24 17.68
N GLU A 633 16.49 1.78 18.06
CA GLU A 633 17.65 0.98 18.41
C GLU A 633 17.49 0.40 19.83
N GLU A 634 17.30 -0.92 19.91
CA GLU A 634 17.06 -1.61 21.17
C GLU A 634 18.05 -2.75 21.42
N PHE A 635 18.14 -3.18 22.68
CA PHE A 635 18.84 -4.42 23.00
C PHE A 635 18.06 -5.63 22.47
N GLY A 636 18.49 -6.18 21.34
CA GLY A 636 17.90 -7.37 20.73
C GLY A 636 17.37 -7.08 19.32
N THR A 637 16.05 -7.01 19.17
CA THR A 637 15.40 -6.72 17.89
C THR A 637 14.89 -5.30 17.89
N ASP A 638 15.36 -4.50 16.93
CA ASP A 638 14.93 -3.12 16.73
C ASP A 638 13.46 -3.08 16.27
N ASP A 639 12.64 -2.36 17.04
CA ASP A 639 11.20 -2.26 16.79
C ASP A 639 10.93 -1.23 15.68
N LEU A 640 10.00 -1.57 14.77
CA LEU A 640 9.60 -0.67 13.68
C LEU A 640 8.60 0.35 14.23
N ALA A 641 8.87 1.64 14.02
CA ALA A 641 7.98 2.71 14.50
C ALA A 641 7.22 3.39 13.34
N GLY A 642 7.81 3.42 12.15
CA GLY A 642 7.18 4.00 10.97
C GLY A 642 7.90 3.62 9.69
N TRP A 643 7.28 3.92 8.56
CA TRP A 643 7.82 3.54 7.26
C TRP A 643 7.37 4.47 6.15
N ALA A 644 8.11 4.48 5.04
CA ALA A 644 7.66 5.00 3.76
C ALA A 644 8.21 4.10 2.65
N CYS A 645 7.49 3.94 1.55
CA CYS A 645 7.97 3.17 0.42
C CYS A 645 7.57 3.87 -0.89
N VAL A 646 8.52 3.99 -1.81
CA VAL A 646 8.36 4.71 -3.08
C VAL A 646 8.92 3.86 -4.21
N ARG A 647 8.20 3.80 -5.33
CA ARG A 647 8.68 3.15 -6.56
C ARG A 647 9.89 3.90 -7.12
N LEU A 648 10.94 3.18 -7.50
CA LEU A 648 12.23 3.78 -7.84
C LEU A 648 12.14 4.73 -9.05
N ASP A 649 11.38 4.39 -10.09
CA ASP A 649 11.10 5.29 -11.23
C ASP A 649 10.41 6.59 -10.81
N ARG A 650 9.61 6.55 -9.73
CA ARG A 650 8.85 7.68 -9.19
C ARG A 650 9.63 8.51 -8.18
N LEU A 651 10.62 7.95 -7.49
CA LEU A 651 11.40 8.69 -6.50
C LEU A 651 12.21 9.82 -7.15
N GLN A 652 11.96 11.06 -6.74
CA GLN A 652 12.63 12.26 -7.21
C GLN A 652 13.96 12.48 -6.47
N PRO A 653 15.03 12.95 -7.14
CA PRO A 653 16.27 13.39 -6.50
C PRO A 653 16.10 14.77 -5.82
N GLY A 654 17.15 15.29 -5.19
CA GLY A 654 17.16 16.59 -4.52
C GLY A 654 16.80 16.53 -3.03
N TYR A 655 16.55 17.70 -2.45
CA TYR A 655 16.06 17.88 -1.10
C TYR A 655 14.55 17.63 -1.06
N ARG A 656 14.14 16.63 -0.30
CA ARG A 656 12.74 16.16 -0.26
C ARG A 656 12.28 15.89 1.17
N PHE A 657 10.97 15.99 1.37
CA PHE A 657 10.33 15.52 2.60
C PHE A 657 9.70 14.15 2.38
N ILE A 658 10.20 13.14 3.07
CA ILE A 658 9.58 11.81 3.10
C ILE A 658 8.64 11.78 4.29
N ARG A 659 7.33 11.74 4.02
CA ARG A 659 6.31 11.56 5.06
C ARG A 659 6.22 10.10 5.47
N LEU A 660 6.03 9.86 6.77
CA LEU A 660 6.02 8.51 7.34
C LEU A 660 4.59 8.04 7.59
N TYR A 661 4.39 6.74 7.36
CA TYR A 661 3.21 5.99 7.76
C TYR A 661 3.50 5.28 9.07
N ASN A 662 2.47 5.12 9.89
CA ASN A 662 2.52 4.28 11.09
C ASN A 662 2.30 2.80 10.72
N LEU A 663 2.36 1.92 11.74
CA LEU A 663 2.17 0.48 11.59
C LEU A 663 0.73 0.05 11.24
N HIS A 664 -0.21 0.98 11.24
CA HIS A 664 -1.58 0.76 10.78
C HIS A 664 -1.77 1.12 9.30
N GLY A 665 -0.69 1.48 8.60
CA GLY A 665 -0.73 1.90 7.20
C GLY A 665 -1.35 3.29 7.00
N ARG A 666 -1.42 4.11 8.06
CA ARG A 666 -1.95 5.49 7.99
C ARG A 666 -0.81 6.49 7.96
N LEU A 667 -0.92 7.48 7.08
CA LEU A 667 0.03 8.59 7.03
C LEU A 667 -0.03 9.36 8.36
N THR A 668 1.14 9.65 8.93
CA THR A 668 1.23 10.48 10.13
C THR A 668 1.00 11.96 9.78
N ASP A 669 0.39 12.72 10.68
CA ASP A 669 0.05 14.13 10.41
C ASP A 669 1.28 15.02 10.21
N LYS A 670 2.35 14.76 10.97
CA LYS A 670 3.59 15.57 10.98
C LYS A 670 4.87 14.76 10.82
N GLY A 671 4.80 13.44 10.99
CA GLY A 671 5.97 12.55 10.95
C GLY A 671 6.64 12.60 9.58
N SER A 672 7.84 13.17 9.55
CA SER A 672 8.53 13.44 8.29
C SER A 672 10.03 13.45 8.45
N LEU A 673 10.71 13.07 7.38
CA LEU A 673 12.17 13.13 7.21
C LEU A 673 12.51 14.18 6.17
N PHE A 674 13.44 15.07 6.49
CA PHE A 674 14.09 15.92 5.49
C PHE A 674 15.34 15.21 5.00
N VAL A 675 15.38 14.91 3.70
CA VAL A 675 16.44 14.09 3.08
C VAL A 675 17.01 14.79 1.85
N LYS A 676 18.25 14.46 1.51
CA LYS A 676 18.85 14.75 0.20
C LYS A 676 19.04 13.45 -0.54
N ILE A 677 18.51 13.36 -1.76
CA ILE A 677 18.54 12.16 -2.60
C ILE A 677 19.36 12.47 -3.85
N GLN A 678 20.40 11.70 -4.10
CA GLN A 678 21.05 11.63 -5.40
C GLN A 678 20.72 10.29 -6.03
N LYS A 679 20.38 10.33 -7.32
CA LYS A 679 19.87 9.17 -8.05
C LYS A 679 20.47 9.17 -9.45
N GLU A 680 21.27 8.15 -9.71
CA GLU A 680 21.87 7.89 -11.01
C GLU A 680 21.31 6.57 -11.53
N ILE A 681 20.78 6.60 -12.75
CA ILE A 681 20.25 5.43 -13.46
C ILE A 681 20.91 5.40 -14.83
N THR A 682 21.68 4.35 -15.11
CA THR A 682 22.40 4.16 -16.38
C THR A 682 22.08 2.81 -16.98
N ASP A 683 22.37 2.63 -18.28
CA ASP A 683 22.18 1.32 -18.92
C ASP A 683 23.20 0.32 -18.36
N THR A 684 22.79 -0.95 -18.26
CA THR A 684 23.66 -2.00 -17.68
C THR A 684 24.93 -2.25 -18.50
N TRP A 685 24.96 -1.83 -19.76
CA TRP A 685 26.06 -2.07 -20.70
C TRP A 685 27.11 -0.94 -20.70
N ASP A 686 26.75 0.24 -20.18
CA ASP A 686 27.67 1.40 -20.12
C ASP A 686 28.82 1.20 -19.12
N MET A 687 28.79 0.10 -18.34
CA MET A 687 29.80 -0.24 -17.32
C MET A 687 30.76 -1.36 -17.76
N VAL A 688 30.84 -1.70 -19.05
CA VAL A 688 31.81 -2.68 -19.57
C VAL A 688 33.15 -2.04 -20.00
N GLU A 689 33.27 -0.72 -20.00
CA GLU A 689 34.53 -0.03 -20.32
C GLU A 689 34.88 1.03 -19.27
N GLY A 690 36.02 0.86 -18.59
CA GLY A 690 36.62 1.84 -17.67
C GLY A 690 37.40 1.21 -16.53
#